data_AF-A0A8T1V3R0-F1
#
_entry.id   AF-A0A8T1V3R0-F1
#
_cell.length_a   1.000
_cell.length_b   1.000
_cell.length_c   1.000
_cell.angle_alpha   90.00
_cell.angle_beta   90.00
_cell.angle_gamma   90.00
#
_symmetry.space_group_name_H-M   'P 1'
#
loop_
_entity.id
_entity.type
_entity.pdbx_description
1 polymer ?
#
loop_
_entity_poly.entity_id
_entity_poly.type
_entity_poly.pdbx_seq_one_letter_code
_entity_poly.pdbx_strand_id
1 'polypeptide(L)'
;MHWKLRVVLDALVLLLLLALDARDLWYKTQWLGPSDAFAFTTKTSVLLLHPPPASEKAPNDSSTGWRAFHDTCSELRALTGSSKTGSVHSHYLHVLAANCSAPDGLTEEMSPELSTMVLTSDIRADAMAWAACKLLYVSRRPPLCQDAMVTNFVHKYRLEQPQVASAMMAAPMSGAERELRALLDVLGKSASLSRVVCVGGVEVPTGEQKDPLRRVFGCASPDVPGKSAVFVGHFATGFAALETDKARLTADDVDVLGMHFIFRQNAVRRYTYHPSPSAAPDEEVKPSFQGRMEVATALNLSCSGFLYNVMILVDAVLLVLHVWSAIELLERLILPPLLRTPTKQEMQDLVQGEGRATLFACLLVHSPPVAILTSVSALLSWLLLLPHTAVWALSGVEVSCSFAWIHTLLSGLRVWVLLLLMVHSLWGFIVFIDEGRAYMLATRMFVSSSELVAAVVAAGCLLRNRLLSILPTKHDMEHQRVVDNVAFPGRSATSNAFEDRMHMLPPRSQNQELWMIFTPLIELLLLSLLLVGVGLATRYLFHEYRRRRAAKAVAAVVGVHGSTPSRRPSGFSSAQAAMAGYKRLPLEELLDVPIRAKHIVRSGGMGSLEKTVGDEQFLSPVQYLSHGVLLENDRFLSTRRGFYRVLPVQEFIDTSVGRRGREALTKETNGSPKRRRYTSNVLE
;
A
#
# COMPACT_ATOMS: atom_id res chain seq x y z
N MET A 1 38.49 -9.64 -15.74
CA MET A 1 37.11 -10.18 -15.81
C MET A 1 36.15 -9.53 -14.80
N HIS A 2 36.57 -9.11 -13.60
CA HIS A 2 35.68 -8.51 -12.60
C HIS A 2 34.92 -7.23 -13.02
N TRP A 3 35.48 -6.41 -13.91
CA TRP A 3 34.83 -5.14 -14.28
C TRP A 3 33.63 -5.31 -15.21
N LYS A 4 33.69 -6.24 -16.18
CA LYS A 4 32.54 -6.56 -17.06
C LYS A 4 31.37 -7.13 -16.27
N LEU A 5 31.66 -8.02 -15.31
CA LEU A 5 30.65 -8.57 -14.40
C LEU A 5 29.94 -7.48 -13.58
N ARG A 6 30.67 -6.45 -13.13
CA ARG A 6 30.09 -5.33 -12.40
C ARG A 6 29.24 -4.41 -13.29
N VAL A 7 29.66 -4.13 -14.53
CA VAL A 7 28.82 -3.38 -15.50
C VAL A 7 27.52 -4.13 -15.84
N VAL A 8 27.59 -5.47 -15.93
CA VAL A 8 26.39 -6.31 -16.11
C VAL A 8 25.49 -6.28 -14.88
N LEU A 9 26.06 -6.32 -13.68
CA LEU A 9 25.32 -6.15 -12.43
C LEU A 9 24.60 -4.80 -12.40
N ASP A 10 25.27 -3.75 -12.88
CA ASP A 10 24.73 -2.40 -12.90
C ASP A 10 23.54 -2.26 -13.85
N ALA A 11 23.65 -2.81 -15.05
CA ALA A 11 22.54 -2.90 -15.99
C ALA A 11 21.37 -3.73 -15.43
N LEU A 12 21.68 -4.83 -14.72
CA LEU A 12 20.69 -5.68 -14.08
C LEU A 12 19.93 -4.96 -12.96
N VAL A 13 20.60 -4.17 -12.13
CA VAL A 13 19.96 -3.36 -11.07
C VAL A 13 19.07 -2.27 -11.67
N LEU A 14 19.51 -1.58 -12.73
CA LEU A 14 18.68 -0.59 -13.44
C LEU A 14 17.40 -1.22 -14.01
N LEU A 15 17.53 -2.40 -14.63
CA LEU A 15 16.40 -3.19 -15.11
C LEU A 15 15.47 -3.62 -13.96
N LEU A 16 16.01 -4.01 -12.81
CA LEU A 16 15.22 -4.36 -11.63
C LEU A 16 14.42 -3.16 -11.09
N LEU A 17 15.00 -1.95 -11.06
CA LEU A 17 14.28 -0.75 -10.64
C LEU A 17 13.13 -0.42 -11.59
N LEU A 18 13.36 -0.47 -12.91
CA LEU A 18 12.30 -0.29 -13.91
C LEU A 18 11.23 -1.39 -13.81
N ALA A 19 11.64 -2.64 -13.57
CA ALA A 19 10.72 -3.75 -13.38
C ALA A 19 9.85 -3.55 -12.13
N LEU A 20 10.39 -2.98 -11.05
CA LEU A 20 9.61 -2.65 -9.85
C LEU A 20 8.56 -1.57 -10.13
N ASP A 21 8.91 -0.53 -10.88
CA ASP A 21 7.97 0.53 -11.28
C ASP A 21 6.88 -0.01 -12.22
N ALA A 22 7.27 -0.79 -13.24
CA ALA A 22 6.33 -1.42 -14.16
C ALA A 22 5.41 -2.44 -13.45
N ARG A 23 5.96 -3.21 -12.51
CA ARG A 23 5.19 -4.18 -11.71
C ARG A 23 4.18 -3.47 -10.81
N ASP A 24 4.55 -2.35 -10.19
CA ASP A 24 3.60 -1.59 -9.37
C ASP A 24 2.47 -0.97 -10.21
N LEU A 25 2.79 -0.41 -11.38
CA LEU A 25 1.77 0.06 -12.32
C LEU A 25 0.85 -1.08 -12.76
N TRP A 26 1.42 -2.24 -13.13
CA TRP A 26 0.67 -3.45 -13.44
C TRP A 26 -0.25 -3.87 -12.30
N TYR A 27 0.27 -3.86 -11.07
CA TYR A 27 -0.51 -4.21 -9.89
C TYR A 27 -1.67 -3.24 -9.66
N LYS A 28 -1.46 -1.94 -9.84
CA LYS A 28 -2.54 -0.94 -9.84
C LYS A 28 -3.57 -1.22 -10.93
N THR A 29 -3.16 -1.59 -12.14
CA THR A 29 -4.14 -1.91 -13.20
C THR A 29 -5.00 -3.14 -12.89
N GLN A 30 -4.55 -4.07 -12.04
CA GLN A 30 -5.36 -5.22 -11.63
C GLN A 30 -6.57 -4.84 -10.78
N TRP A 31 -6.52 -3.68 -10.11
CA TRP A 31 -7.64 -3.17 -9.31
C TRP A 31 -8.55 -2.22 -10.07
N LEU A 32 -8.30 -1.99 -11.37
CA LEU A 32 -9.02 -0.98 -12.16
C LEU A 32 -10.40 -1.48 -12.59
N GLY A 33 -11.43 -0.75 -12.16
CA GLY A 33 -12.80 -0.92 -12.66
C GLY A 33 -13.63 -1.92 -11.86
N PRO A 34 -14.91 -2.12 -12.25
CA PRO A 34 -15.85 -2.96 -11.54
C PRO A 34 -15.67 -4.46 -11.81
N SER A 35 -14.72 -4.85 -12.68
CA SER A 35 -14.52 -6.24 -13.07
C SER A 35 -14.19 -7.08 -11.84
N ASP A 36 -15.09 -8.01 -11.51
CA ASP A 36 -14.88 -8.88 -10.35
C ASP A 36 -13.81 -9.94 -10.65
N ALA A 37 -12.57 -9.66 -10.24
CA ALA A 37 -11.43 -10.53 -10.50
C ALA A 37 -11.37 -11.75 -9.57
N PHE A 38 -11.96 -11.64 -8.37
CA PHE A 38 -11.97 -12.68 -7.33
C PHE A 38 -10.61 -13.38 -7.09
N ALA A 39 -9.51 -12.62 -7.20
CA ALA A 39 -8.15 -13.15 -7.27
C ALA A 39 -7.65 -13.74 -5.95
N PHE A 40 -8.29 -13.42 -4.81
CA PHE A 40 -7.87 -13.90 -3.49
C PHE A 40 -8.87 -14.92 -2.96
N THR A 41 -8.40 -16.14 -2.72
CA THR A 41 -9.22 -17.19 -2.12
C THR A 41 -8.67 -17.56 -0.76
N THR A 42 -9.55 -17.73 0.21
CA THR A 42 -9.21 -18.21 1.56
C THR A 42 -10.09 -19.39 1.88
N LYS A 43 -9.53 -20.40 2.55
CA LYS A 43 -10.29 -21.57 3.01
C LYS A 43 -10.32 -21.58 4.53
N THR A 44 -11.51 -21.62 5.08
CA THR A 44 -11.73 -21.78 6.52
C THR A 44 -12.51 -23.06 6.75
N SER A 45 -12.08 -23.88 7.71
CA SER A 45 -12.82 -25.08 8.08
C SER A 45 -13.42 -24.93 9.46
N VAL A 46 -14.72 -25.20 9.54
CA VAL A 46 -15.52 -25.08 10.74
C VAL A 46 -15.98 -26.48 11.14
N LEU A 47 -15.77 -26.81 12.41
CA LEU A 47 -16.14 -28.12 12.94
C LEU A 47 -17.55 -28.06 13.54
N LEU A 48 -18.42 -28.98 13.11
CA LEU A 48 -19.76 -29.16 13.65
C LEU A 48 -19.69 -30.29 14.68
N LEU A 49 -19.59 -29.94 15.96
CA LEU A 49 -19.56 -30.90 17.09
C LEU A 49 -20.84 -30.82 17.93
N HIS A 50 -21.22 -31.92 18.56
CA HIS A 50 -22.06 -31.97 19.76
C HIS A 50 -21.13 -32.43 20.90
N PRO A 51 -21.03 -31.78 22.09
CA PRO A 51 -22.08 -31.27 22.97
C PRO A 51 -21.79 -29.82 23.49
N PRO A 52 -22.52 -29.24 24.47
CA PRO A 52 -22.39 -27.82 24.84
C PRO A 52 -21.32 -27.58 25.93
N PRO A 53 -20.56 -26.47 25.94
CA PRO A 53 -20.34 -25.76 27.19
C PRO A 53 -21.66 -25.08 27.58
N ALA A 54 -22.03 -25.17 28.85
CA ALA A 54 -23.30 -24.78 29.47
C ALA A 54 -24.04 -23.61 28.79
N SER A 55 -25.38 -23.74 28.69
CA SER A 55 -26.36 -22.72 28.29
C SER A 55 -25.83 -21.29 28.47
N GLU A 56 -25.30 -20.74 27.38
CA GLU A 56 -25.08 -19.31 27.26
C GLU A 56 -26.49 -18.71 27.20
N LYS A 57 -27.01 -18.27 28.36
CA LYS A 57 -28.30 -17.58 28.43
C LYS A 57 -28.36 -16.51 27.34
N ALA A 58 -29.49 -16.43 26.65
CA ALA A 58 -29.80 -15.36 25.70
C ALA A 58 -29.43 -14.01 26.32
N PRO A 59 -28.44 -13.28 25.77
CA PRO A 59 -28.05 -12.02 26.35
C PRO A 59 -29.10 -10.97 25.96
N ASN A 60 -30.03 -10.70 26.88
CA ASN A 60 -31.05 -9.65 26.76
C ASN A 60 -30.47 -8.24 26.52
N ASP A 61 -29.15 -8.08 26.66
CA ASP A 61 -28.42 -6.81 26.56
C ASP A 61 -27.84 -6.56 25.15
N SER A 62 -27.95 -7.51 24.21
CA SER A 62 -27.53 -7.25 22.82
C SER A 62 -28.41 -6.17 22.18
N SER A 63 -27.74 -5.18 21.59
CA SER A 63 -28.38 -4.04 20.91
C SER A 63 -28.48 -4.25 19.39
N THR A 64 -28.15 -5.45 18.90
CA THR A 64 -28.14 -5.78 17.48
C THR A 64 -29.19 -6.85 17.15
N GLY A 65 -29.44 -7.06 15.86
CA GLY A 65 -30.34 -8.10 15.35
C GLY A 65 -30.03 -9.52 15.83
N TRP A 66 -28.85 -9.79 16.38
CA TRP A 66 -28.53 -11.08 16.99
C TRP A 66 -29.48 -11.49 18.11
N ARG A 67 -29.96 -10.52 18.90
CA ARG A 67 -30.98 -10.76 19.93
C ARG A 67 -32.22 -11.43 19.35
N ALA A 68 -32.73 -10.88 18.26
CA ALA A 68 -33.91 -11.38 17.58
C ALA A 68 -33.73 -12.79 16.99
N PHE A 69 -32.51 -13.13 16.54
CA PHE A 69 -32.20 -14.50 16.13
C PHE A 69 -32.21 -15.49 17.31
N HIS A 70 -31.72 -15.09 18.49
CA HIS A 70 -31.81 -15.91 19.70
C HIS A 70 -33.25 -16.16 20.14
N ASP A 71 -34.15 -15.18 19.94
CA ASP A 71 -35.58 -15.35 20.24
C ASP A 71 -36.31 -16.25 19.24
N THR A 72 -35.82 -16.32 17.98
CA THR A 72 -36.49 -17.01 16.86
C THR A 72 -36.05 -18.45 16.66
N CYS A 73 -34.80 -18.79 17.04
CA CYS A 73 -34.20 -20.11 16.86
C CYS A 73 -34.01 -20.83 18.19
N SER A 74 -34.34 -22.13 18.27
CA SER A 74 -34.18 -22.90 19.51
C SER A 74 -32.73 -23.08 19.92
N GLU A 75 -31.83 -23.21 18.93
CA GLU A 75 -30.39 -23.26 19.15
C GLU A 75 -29.69 -22.25 18.26
N LEU A 76 -28.91 -21.35 18.86
CA LEU A 76 -28.02 -20.43 18.15
C LEU A 76 -26.67 -20.42 18.84
N ARG A 77 -25.62 -20.94 18.18
CA ARG A 77 -24.29 -21.04 18.78
C ARG A 77 -23.18 -20.69 17.82
N ALA A 78 -22.18 -19.99 18.33
CA ALA A 78 -20.99 -19.68 17.57
C ALA A 78 -20.16 -20.95 17.32
N LEU A 79 -19.72 -21.14 16.08
CA LEU A 79 -18.84 -22.24 15.69
C LEU A 79 -17.37 -21.83 15.84
N THR A 80 -16.56 -22.71 16.42
CA THR A 80 -15.11 -22.52 16.53
C THR A 80 -14.41 -23.03 15.27
N GLY A 81 -13.65 -22.14 14.62
CA GLY A 81 -12.70 -22.54 13.58
C GLY A 81 -11.48 -23.24 14.19
N SER A 82 -10.89 -24.18 13.45
CA SER A 82 -9.67 -24.92 13.82
C SER A 82 -8.38 -24.05 13.78
N SER A 83 -8.44 -22.77 14.15
CA SER A 83 -7.23 -21.94 14.22
C SER A 83 -6.43 -22.31 15.47
N LYS A 84 -5.33 -23.05 15.28
CA LYS A 84 -4.36 -23.40 16.33
C LYS A 84 -3.65 -22.17 16.94
N THR A 85 -3.85 -20.99 16.38
CA THR A 85 -3.32 -19.74 16.90
C THR A 85 -4.48 -18.93 17.48
N GLY A 86 -4.43 -18.69 18.79
CA GLY A 86 -5.37 -17.85 19.55
C GLY A 86 -5.31 -16.36 19.18
N SER A 87 -5.10 -16.04 17.91
CA SER A 87 -5.14 -14.67 17.44
C SER A 87 -6.59 -14.27 17.19
N VAL A 88 -7.05 -13.35 18.04
CA VAL A 88 -8.31 -12.61 17.99
C VAL A 88 -8.34 -11.72 16.74
N HIS A 89 -8.36 -12.30 15.54
CA HIS A 89 -8.61 -11.51 14.33
C HIS A 89 -10.11 -11.44 14.09
N SER A 90 -10.60 -10.23 13.84
CA SER A 90 -11.99 -9.85 13.61
C SER A 90 -12.57 -10.48 12.34
N HIS A 91 -12.84 -11.78 12.38
CA HIS A 91 -13.54 -12.49 11.33
C HIS A 91 -15.05 -12.51 11.59
N TYR A 92 -15.83 -12.60 10.52
CA TYR A 92 -17.26 -12.87 10.64
C TYR A 92 -17.44 -14.22 11.33
N LEU A 93 -18.23 -14.20 12.41
CA LEU A 93 -18.49 -15.38 13.18
C LEU A 93 -19.39 -16.32 12.36
N HIS A 94 -18.98 -17.59 12.26
CA HIS A 94 -19.86 -18.64 11.75
C HIS A 94 -20.74 -19.11 12.91
N VAL A 95 -22.05 -19.16 12.69
CA VAL A 95 -23.03 -19.51 13.71
C VAL A 95 -23.84 -20.69 13.22
N LEU A 96 -24.05 -21.68 14.07
CA LEU A 96 -25.02 -22.75 13.84
C LEU A 96 -26.37 -22.29 14.37
N ALA A 97 -27.40 -22.38 13.54
CA ALA A 97 -28.78 -22.15 13.90
C ALA A 97 -29.59 -23.43 13.67
N ALA A 98 -30.43 -23.82 14.62
CA ALA A 98 -31.31 -24.99 14.50
C ALA A 98 -32.74 -24.67 14.96
N ASN A 99 -33.71 -25.35 14.36
CA ASN A 99 -35.15 -25.20 14.56
C ASN A 99 -35.57 -23.72 14.66
N CYS A 100 -35.28 -22.96 13.60
CA CYS A 100 -35.73 -21.58 13.50
C CYS A 100 -37.17 -21.51 13.00
N SER A 101 -37.99 -20.67 13.63
CA SER A 101 -39.37 -20.46 13.18
C SER A 101 -39.42 -19.73 11.83
N ALA A 102 -40.39 -20.14 11.00
CA ALA A 102 -40.63 -19.57 9.68
C ALA A 102 -41.36 -18.21 9.75
N PRO A 103 -41.33 -17.39 8.68
CA PRO A 103 -42.11 -16.16 8.62
C PRO A 103 -43.63 -16.43 8.70
N ASP A 104 -44.30 -15.76 9.65
CA ASP A 104 -45.75 -15.81 9.86
C ASP A 104 -46.57 -15.43 8.61
N GLY A 105 -47.65 -16.16 8.34
CA GLY A 105 -48.54 -15.99 7.18
C GLY A 105 -48.39 -17.08 6.11
N LEU A 106 -47.52 -18.06 6.37
CA LEU A 106 -47.54 -19.37 5.75
C LEU A 106 -48.57 -20.23 6.52
N THR A 107 -49.40 -21.00 5.79
CA THR A 107 -50.27 -22.01 6.42
C THR A 107 -49.39 -23.05 7.13
N GLU A 108 -49.91 -23.81 8.10
CA GLU A 108 -49.14 -24.89 8.77
C GLU A 108 -48.52 -25.88 7.77
N GLU A 109 -49.12 -26.08 6.60
CA GLU A 109 -48.58 -26.89 5.49
C GLU A 109 -47.39 -26.24 4.75
N MET A 110 -47.22 -24.93 4.88
CA MET A 110 -46.22 -24.12 4.17
C MET A 110 -45.14 -23.55 5.09
N SER A 111 -45.18 -23.77 6.41
CA SER A 111 -44.14 -23.33 7.33
C SER A 111 -42.91 -24.25 7.20
N PRO A 112 -41.79 -23.79 6.62
CA PRO A 112 -40.59 -24.61 6.56
C PRO A 112 -40.03 -24.85 7.96
N GLU A 113 -39.84 -26.11 8.33
CA GLU A 113 -38.95 -26.48 9.42
C GLU A 113 -37.50 -26.32 8.91
N LEU A 114 -36.88 -25.17 9.20
CA LEU A 114 -35.46 -24.97 8.93
C LEU A 114 -34.65 -25.75 9.97
N SER A 115 -34.30 -26.99 9.61
CA SER A 115 -33.71 -27.99 10.51
C SER A 115 -32.39 -27.53 11.14
N THR A 116 -31.37 -27.32 10.31
CA THR A 116 -30.03 -26.88 10.76
C THR A 116 -29.34 -26.08 9.67
N MET A 117 -28.82 -24.91 10.03
CA MET A 117 -28.18 -23.97 9.11
C MET A 117 -26.85 -23.48 9.67
N VAL A 118 -25.90 -23.23 8.78
CA VAL A 118 -24.67 -22.50 9.10
C VAL A 118 -24.79 -21.10 8.53
N LEU A 119 -24.83 -20.11 9.42
CA LEU A 119 -25.09 -18.71 9.12
C LEU A 119 -23.86 -17.84 9.38
N THR A 120 -23.82 -16.70 8.69
CA THR A 120 -22.74 -15.71 8.77
C THR A 120 -23.28 -14.33 8.49
N SER A 121 -22.91 -13.33 9.30
CA SER A 121 -23.48 -11.97 9.30
C SER A 121 -22.77 -10.97 8.38
N ASP A 122 -22.39 -11.40 7.19
CA ASP A 122 -21.58 -10.58 6.28
C ASP A 122 -22.35 -9.97 5.11
N ILE A 123 -23.67 -10.05 5.12
CA ILE A 123 -24.51 -9.45 4.08
C ILE A 123 -25.11 -8.17 4.63
N ARG A 124 -25.26 -7.16 3.76
CA ARG A 124 -25.85 -5.88 4.13
C ARG A 124 -27.36 -5.87 3.93
N ALA A 125 -28.05 -5.06 4.74
CA ALA A 125 -29.50 -4.90 4.65
C ALA A 125 -29.97 -4.29 3.31
N ASP A 126 -29.19 -3.37 2.73
CA ASP A 126 -29.51 -2.75 1.43
C ASP A 126 -29.40 -3.73 0.26
N ALA A 127 -28.42 -4.64 0.28
CA ALA A 127 -28.33 -5.74 -0.68
C ALA A 127 -29.56 -6.64 -0.62
N MET A 128 -29.94 -7.05 0.60
CA MET A 128 -31.13 -7.88 0.86
C MET A 128 -32.42 -7.21 0.39
N ALA A 129 -32.61 -5.93 0.70
CA ALA A 129 -33.75 -5.15 0.25
C ALA A 129 -33.78 -5.03 -1.28
N TRP A 130 -32.64 -4.71 -1.90
CA TRP A 130 -32.54 -4.61 -3.35
C TRP A 130 -32.86 -5.91 -4.06
N ALA A 131 -32.32 -7.04 -3.58
CA ALA A 131 -32.59 -8.36 -4.15
C ALA A 131 -34.08 -8.71 -4.04
N ALA A 132 -34.68 -8.47 -2.87
CA ALA A 132 -36.10 -8.74 -2.66
C ALA A 132 -36.99 -7.88 -3.55
N CYS A 133 -36.71 -6.58 -3.66
CA CYS A 133 -37.44 -5.67 -4.52
C CYS A 133 -37.32 -6.03 -6.01
N LYS A 134 -36.17 -6.56 -6.45
CA LYS A 134 -35.95 -6.97 -7.84
C LYS A 134 -36.75 -8.21 -8.24
N LEU A 135 -36.96 -9.15 -7.32
CA LEU A 135 -37.76 -10.36 -7.57
C LEU A 135 -39.27 -10.15 -7.48
N LEU A 136 -39.72 -8.98 -7.01
CA LEU A 136 -41.14 -8.61 -6.96
C LEU A 136 -41.58 -7.84 -8.21
N TYR A 137 -42.79 -8.16 -8.68
CA TYR A 137 -43.47 -7.38 -9.72
C TYR A 137 -43.67 -5.92 -9.31
N VAL A 138 -43.52 -5.00 -10.25
CA VAL A 138 -43.54 -3.54 -9.98
C VAL A 138 -44.80 -3.10 -9.22
N SER A 139 -45.98 -3.63 -9.59
CA SER A 139 -47.26 -3.31 -8.94
C SER A 139 -47.42 -3.84 -7.51
N ARG A 140 -46.49 -4.70 -7.07
CA ARG A 140 -46.54 -5.44 -5.80
C ARG A 140 -45.42 -5.02 -4.84
N ARG A 141 -44.58 -4.06 -5.24
CA ARG A 141 -43.44 -3.57 -4.46
C ARG A 141 -43.90 -2.64 -3.32
N PRO A 142 -43.42 -2.83 -2.09
CA PRO A 142 -43.65 -1.88 -1.00
C PRO A 142 -42.92 -0.54 -1.23
N PRO A 143 -43.29 0.53 -0.50
CA PRO A 143 -42.66 1.84 -0.62
C PRO A 143 -41.14 1.83 -0.43
N LEU A 144 -40.61 0.96 0.44
CA LEU A 144 -39.16 0.79 0.66
C LEU A 144 -38.39 0.53 -0.64
N CYS A 145 -39.00 -0.13 -1.63
CA CYS A 145 -38.36 -0.40 -2.92
C CYS A 145 -38.16 0.84 -3.80
N GLN A 146 -38.80 1.95 -3.48
CA GLN A 146 -38.64 3.24 -4.17
C GLN A 146 -37.59 4.12 -3.49
N ASP A 147 -37.11 3.72 -2.31
CA ASP A 147 -36.13 4.49 -1.55
C ASP A 147 -34.75 4.50 -2.23
N ALA A 148 -33.95 5.52 -1.92
CA ALA A 148 -32.59 5.70 -2.42
C ALA A 148 -31.69 4.49 -2.11
N MET A 149 -31.91 3.86 -0.95
CA MET A 149 -31.19 2.64 -0.54
C MET A 149 -31.27 1.54 -1.61
N VAL A 150 -32.45 1.33 -2.20
CA VAL A 150 -32.69 0.27 -3.18
C VAL A 150 -32.43 0.75 -4.60
N THR A 151 -32.90 1.95 -4.93
CA THR A 151 -32.82 2.48 -6.30
C THR A 151 -31.38 2.82 -6.71
N ASN A 152 -30.57 3.36 -5.79
CA ASN A 152 -29.17 3.70 -6.04
C ASN A 152 -28.18 2.57 -5.72
N PHE A 153 -28.64 1.42 -5.22
CA PHE A 153 -27.78 0.32 -4.77
C PHE A 153 -26.70 -0.05 -5.80
N VAL A 154 -27.11 -0.34 -7.04
CA VAL A 154 -26.20 -0.76 -8.12
C VAL A 154 -25.17 0.33 -8.44
N HIS A 155 -25.60 1.60 -8.42
CA HIS A 155 -24.73 2.74 -8.66
C HIS A 155 -23.74 2.97 -7.50
N LYS A 156 -24.20 2.92 -6.25
CA LYS A 156 -23.38 3.08 -5.04
C LYS A 156 -22.22 2.08 -5.02
N TYR A 157 -22.50 0.82 -5.33
CA TYR A 157 -21.49 -0.25 -5.34
C TYR A 157 -20.87 -0.50 -6.71
N ARG A 158 -21.20 0.28 -7.75
CA ARG A 158 -20.72 0.09 -9.14
C ARG A 158 -20.83 -1.36 -9.62
N LEU A 159 -21.92 -2.02 -9.26
CA LEU A 159 -22.19 -3.40 -9.66
C LEU A 159 -22.77 -3.43 -11.06
N GLU A 160 -22.61 -4.54 -11.77
CA GLU A 160 -23.35 -4.75 -13.00
C GLU A 160 -24.83 -5.02 -12.67
N GLN A 161 -25.74 -4.54 -13.52
CA GLN A 161 -27.15 -4.77 -13.31
C GLN A 161 -27.50 -6.20 -13.79
N PRO A 162 -27.90 -7.11 -12.89
CA PRO A 162 -28.21 -8.48 -13.30
C PRO A 162 -29.50 -8.52 -14.12
N GLN A 163 -29.54 -9.45 -15.08
CA GLN A 163 -30.76 -9.77 -15.80
C GLN A 163 -31.60 -10.74 -14.96
N VAL A 164 -32.79 -10.28 -14.54
CA VAL A 164 -33.74 -11.12 -13.80
C VAL A 164 -34.69 -11.76 -14.81
N ALA A 165 -34.60 -13.08 -14.96
CA ALA A 165 -35.53 -13.84 -15.80
C ALA A 165 -36.93 -13.88 -15.18
N SER A 166 -37.97 -14.00 -16.00
CA SER A 166 -39.36 -14.14 -15.53
C SER A 166 -39.54 -15.33 -14.57
N ALA A 167 -38.78 -16.41 -14.77
CA ALA A 167 -38.79 -17.59 -13.91
C ALA A 167 -38.23 -17.36 -12.49
N MET A 168 -37.43 -16.30 -12.29
CA MET A 168 -36.92 -15.92 -10.97
C MET A 168 -37.90 -15.05 -10.19
N MET A 169 -38.87 -14.43 -10.87
CA MET A 169 -39.83 -13.54 -10.25
C MET A 169 -40.78 -14.31 -9.33
N ALA A 170 -41.08 -13.75 -8.16
CA ALA A 170 -42.05 -14.34 -7.26
C ALA A 170 -43.46 -14.18 -7.84
N ALA A 171 -44.13 -15.31 -8.09
CA ALA A 171 -45.51 -15.31 -8.55
C ALA A 171 -46.42 -14.63 -7.51
N PRO A 172 -47.43 -13.85 -7.93
CA PRO A 172 -48.37 -13.24 -7.00
C PRO A 172 -49.05 -14.28 -6.10
N MET A 173 -49.20 -13.97 -4.82
CA MET A 173 -49.77 -14.76 -3.74
C MET A 173 -49.02 -16.06 -3.39
N SER A 174 -47.84 -16.30 -3.99
CA SER A 174 -47.01 -17.47 -3.72
C SER A 174 -46.25 -17.36 -2.38
N GLY A 175 -45.75 -18.50 -1.89
CA GLY A 175 -44.84 -18.53 -0.72
C GLY A 175 -43.60 -17.66 -0.92
N ALA A 176 -43.07 -17.59 -2.16
CA ALA A 176 -41.94 -16.74 -2.49
C ALA A 176 -42.27 -15.24 -2.33
N GLU A 177 -43.45 -14.78 -2.73
CA GLU A 177 -43.85 -13.37 -2.52
C GLU A 177 -43.97 -13.06 -1.02
N ARG A 178 -44.49 -14.00 -0.22
CA ARG A 178 -44.63 -13.84 1.24
C ARG A 178 -43.28 -13.76 1.94
N GLU A 179 -42.31 -14.61 1.59
CA GLU A 179 -40.94 -14.54 2.11
C GLU A 179 -40.31 -13.17 1.84
N LEU A 180 -40.36 -12.72 0.58
CA LEU A 180 -39.74 -11.46 0.16
C LEU A 180 -40.41 -10.25 0.83
N ARG A 181 -41.74 -10.27 0.98
CA ARG A 181 -42.46 -9.22 1.70
C ARG A 181 -42.17 -9.21 3.19
N ALA A 182 -42.08 -10.37 3.82
CA ALA A 182 -41.75 -10.47 5.25
C ALA A 182 -40.37 -9.87 5.52
N LEU A 183 -39.38 -10.15 4.67
CA LEU A 183 -38.05 -9.53 4.74
C LEU A 183 -38.12 -8.01 4.61
N LEU A 184 -38.83 -7.51 3.59
CA LEU A 184 -38.99 -6.07 3.37
C LEU A 184 -39.78 -5.37 4.48
N ASP A 185 -40.69 -6.06 5.15
CA ASP A 185 -41.45 -5.54 6.28
C ASP A 185 -40.56 -5.35 7.52
N VAL A 186 -39.67 -6.32 7.82
CA VAL A 186 -38.67 -6.19 8.90
C VAL A 186 -37.72 -5.02 8.63
N LEU A 187 -37.20 -4.91 7.41
CA LEU A 187 -36.31 -3.82 7.04
C LEU A 187 -37.03 -2.47 7.06
N GLY A 188 -38.24 -2.39 6.52
CA GLY A 188 -39.02 -1.16 6.44
C GLY A 188 -39.55 -0.65 7.78
N LYS A 189 -39.75 -1.53 8.76
CA LYS A 189 -40.18 -1.16 10.13
C LYS A 189 -39.04 -0.92 11.10
N SER A 190 -37.81 -1.28 10.73
CA SER A 190 -36.65 -1.06 11.59
C SER A 190 -36.36 0.43 11.79
N ALA A 191 -36.13 0.84 13.04
CA ALA A 191 -35.86 2.25 13.36
C ALA A 191 -34.45 2.68 12.92
N SER A 192 -33.49 1.76 12.94
CA SER A 192 -32.12 1.96 12.44
C SER A 192 -31.66 0.71 11.69
N LEU A 193 -31.29 0.86 10.42
CA LEU A 193 -30.77 -0.25 9.62
C LEU A 193 -29.32 -0.58 10.00
N SER A 194 -28.62 0.33 10.68
CA SER A 194 -27.26 0.08 11.20
C SER A 194 -27.24 -1.01 12.28
N ARG A 195 -28.37 -1.26 12.97
CA ARG A 195 -28.49 -2.31 14.01
C ARG A 195 -29.07 -3.62 13.49
N VAL A 196 -29.60 -3.60 12.26
CA VAL A 196 -30.11 -4.80 11.60
C VAL A 196 -28.94 -5.71 11.24
N VAL A 197 -29.06 -6.98 11.60
CA VAL A 197 -28.06 -8.00 11.26
C VAL A 197 -28.65 -8.88 10.17
N CYS A 198 -27.99 -8.90 9.02
CA CYS A 198 -28.35 -9.78 7.91
C CYS A 198 -27.32 -10.90 7.77
N VAL A 199 -27.82 -12.12 7.61
CA VAL A 199 -27.05 -13.35 7.55
C VAL A 199 -27.23 -14.05 6.21
N GLY A 200 -26.16 -14.63 5.70
CA GLY A 200 -26.18 -15.60 4.61
C GLY A 200 -25.62 -16.93 5.07
N GLY A 201 -26.09 -18.02 4.48
CA GLY A 201 -25.71 -19.34 4.93
C GLY A 201 -26.20 -20.48 4.04
N VAL A 202 -26.04 -21.69 4.55
CA VAL A 202 -26.52 -22.91 3.91
C VAL A 202 -27.23 -23.81 4.90
N GLU A 203 -28.24 -24.51 4.40
CA GLU A 203 -28.92 -25.59 5.11
C GLU A 203 -28.04 -26.85 5.09
N VAL A 204 -27.83 -27.47 6.25
CA VAL A 204 -27.05 -28.70 6.39
C VAL A 204 -27.95 -29.88 5.98
N PRO A 205 -27.48 -30.76 5.09
CA PRO A 205 -28.32 -31.88 4.62
C PRO A 205 -28.51 -32.89 5.75
N THR A 206 -29.76 -33.31 5.95
CA THR A 206 -30.18 -34.35 6.91
C THR A 206 -30.14 -35.77 6.34
N GLY A 207 -29.75 -35.95 5.07
CA GLY A 207 -29.74 -37.24 4.36
C GLY A 207 -28.68 -37.31 3.24
N GLU A 208 -28.89 -38.15 2.22
CA GLU A 208 -27.94 -38.33 1.10
C GLU A 208 -27.50 -36.99 0.49
N GLN A 209 -26.20 -36.93 0.19
CA GLN A 209 -25.44 -35.73 -0.17
C GLN A 209 -26.02 -35.03 -1.42
N LYS A 210 -26.87 -34.01 -1.20
CA LYS A 210 -27.35 -33.12 -2.26
C LYS A 210 -26.40 -31.93 -2.39
N ASP A 211 -25.36 -32.10 -3.19
CA ASP A 211 -24.60 -30.97 -3.74
C ASP A 211 -25.30 -30.45 -5.00
N PRO A 212 -25.55 -29.14 -5.14
CA PRO A 212 -25.14 -28.04 -4.25
C PRO A 212 -26.06 -27.83 -3.04
N LEU A 213 -25.45 -27.46 -1.90
CA LEU A 213 -26.16 -27.07 -0.69
C LEU A 213 -27.13 -25.90 -0.93
N ARG A 214 -28.32 -25.97 -0.32
CA ARG A 214 -29.32 -24.91 -0.41
C ARG A 214 -28.84 -23.66 0.34
N ARG A 215 -28.86 -22.52 -0.34
CA ARG A 215 -28.51 -21.21 0.26
C ARG A 215 -29.72 -20.58 0.92
N VAL A 216 -29.53 -20.11 2.14
CA VAL A 216 -30.56 -19.44 2.95
C VAL A 216 -30.01 -18.09 3.40
N PHE A 217 -30.89 -17.10 3.45
CA PHE A 217 -30.58 -15.74 3.84
C PHE A 217 -31.56 -15.31 4.92
N GLY A 218 -31.18 -14.38 5.78
CA GLY A 218 -32.10 -13.84 6.77
C GLY A 218 -31.68 -12.47 7.25
N CYS A 219 -32.60 -11.72 7.81
CA CYS A 219 -32.32 -10.46 8.49
C CYS A 219 -33.11 -10.37 9.78
N ALA A 220 -32.51 -9.74 10.77
CA ALA A 220 -33.15 -9.51 12.06
C ALA A 220 -32.89 -8.10 12.58
N SER A 221 -33.91 -7.51 13.18
CA SER A 221 -33.89 -6.17 13.78
C SER A 221 -34.21 -6.27 15.28
N PRO A 222 -33.46 -5.59 16.15
CA PRO A 222 -33.76 -5.57 17.59
C PRO A 222 -34.98 -4.69 17.93
N ASP A 223 -35.35 -3.75 17.05
CA ASP A 223 -36.30 -2.67 17.36
C ASP A 223 -37.74 -3.00 16.94
N VAL A 224 -37.98 -4.10 16.22
CA VAL A 224 -39.30 -4.46 15.70
C VAL A 224 -40.06 -5.29 16.72
N PRO A 225 -41.22 -4.82 17.24
CA PRO A 225 -42.02 -5.60 18.18
C PRO A 225 -42.66 -6.82 17.48
N GLY A 226 -42.51 -8.00 18.08
CA GLY A 226 -43.04 -9.26 17.54
C GLY A 226 -42.08 -9.90 16.51
N LYS A 227 -42.30 -9.63 15.21
CA LYS A 227 -41.56 -10.24 14.10
C LYS A 227 -40.19 -9.59 13.92
N SER A 228 -39.22 -10.05 14.69
CA SER A 228 -37.89 -9.43 14.74
C SER A 228 -36.86 -10.12 13.84
N ALA A 229 -37.09 -11.36 13.36
CA ALA A 229 -36.23 -12.06 12.40
C ALA A 229 -37.01 -12.79 11.31
N VAL A 230 -36.46 -12.84 10.09
CA VAL A 230 -37.05 -13.51 8.92
C VAL A 230 -35.98 -14.22 8.10
N PHE A 231 -36.34 -15.38 7.52
CA PHE A 231 -35.52 -16.13 6.58
C PHE A 231 -36.14 -16.17 5.17
N VAL A 232 -35.28 -16.18 4.15
CA VAL A 232 -35.61 -16.18 2.72
C VAL A 232 -34.72 -17.17 1.98
N GLY A 233 -35.26 -17.79 0.94
CA GLY A 233 -34.54 -18.75 0.09
C GLY A 233 -35.11 -20.16 0.17
N HIS A 234 -36.17 -20.36 0.96
CA HIS A 234 -36.90 -21.61 0.93
C HIS A 234 -37.76 -21.67 -0.33
N PHE A 235 -38.70 -20.74 -0.51
CA PHE A 235 -39.52 -20.61 -1.71
C PHE A 235 -38.88 -19.68 -2.76
N ALA A 236 -38.24 -18.58 -2.33
CA ALA A 236 -37.62 -17.61 -3.24
C ALA A 236 -36.20 -18.03 -3.68
N THR A 237 -36.06 -19.16 -4.38
CA THR A 237 -34.76 -19.74 -4.77
C THR A 237 -33.91 -18.83 -5.68
N GLY A 238 -34.56 -17.96 -6.47
CA GLY A 238 -33.89 -16.93 -7.28
C GLY A 238 -33.12 -15.89 -6.46
N PHE A 239 -33.41 -15.73 -5.17
CA PHE A 239 -32.75 -14.79 -4.27
C PHE A 239 -31.24 -15.07 -4.14
N ALA A 240 -30.86 -16.34 -4.09
CA ALA A 240 -29.47 -16.76 -3.99
C ALA A 240 -28.62 -16.31 -5.19
N ALA A 241 -29.21 -16.21 -6.38
CA ALA A 241 -28.51 -15.77 -7.58
C ALA A 241 -28.13 -14.28 -7.49
N LEU A 242 -28.99 -13.45 -6.91
CA LEU A 242 -28.75 -12.01 -6.74
C LEU A 242 -27.73 -11.69 -5.65
N GLU A 243 -27.57 -12.56 -4.65
CA GLU A 243 -26.67 -12.38 -3.50
C GLU A 243 -25.28 -13.05 -3.64
N THR A 244 -25.02 -13.79 -4.72
CA THR A 244 -23.84 -14.68 -4.84
C THR A 244 -22.49 -13.96 -4.69
N ASP A 245 -22.43 -12.68 -5.06
CA ASP A 245 -21.24 -11.80 -5.14
C ASP A 245 -21.28 -10.63 -4.14
N LYS A 246 -22.19 -10.66 -3.15
CA LYS A 246 -22.49 -9.53 -2.24
C LYS A 246 -22.12 -9.80 -0.79
N ALA A 247 -21.50 -10.94 -0.51
CA ALA A 247 -20.90 -11.21 0.78
C ALA A 247 -19.78 -10.20 1.07
N ARG A 248 -19.66 -9.76 2.33
CA ARG A 248 -18.67 -8.75 2.80
C ARG A 248 -18.67 -7.44 2.00
N LEU A 249 -19.79 -7.09 1.36
CA LEU A 249 -19.88 -5.87 0.55
C LEU A 249 -19.57 -4.64 1.42
N THR A 250 -18.57 -3.86 1.03
CA THR A 250 -18.30 -2.52 1.57
C THR A 250 -17.91 -1.59 0.43
N ALA A 251 -18.19 -0.30 0.59
CA ALA A 251 -17.81 0.73 -0.36
C ALA A 251 -17.31 1.95 0.41
N ASP A 252 -16.02 2.16 0.37
CA ASP A 252 -15.34 3.30 0.95
C ASP A 252 -15.21 4.38 -0.14
N ASP A 253 -15.75 5.57 0.12
CA ASP A 253 -15.47 6.77 -0.69
C ASP A 253 -14.49 7.66 0.09
N VAL A 254 -13.52 8.23 -0.61
CA VAL A 254 -12.54 9.17 -0.06
C VAL A 254 -12.48 10.34 -1.02
N ASP A 255 -12.93 11.51 -0.55
CA ASP A 255 -12.87 12.75 -1.32
C ASP A 255 -11.60 13.53 -0.96
N VAL A 256 -10.78 13.86 -1.97
CA VAL A 256 -9.66 14.78 -1.85
C VAL A 256 -9.84 15.91 -2.84
N LEU A 257 -10.12 17.13 -2.35
CA LEU A 257 -10.30 18.34 -3.19
C LEU A 257 -11.39 18.19 -4.28
N GLY A 258 -12.47 17.45 -4.01
CA GLY A 258 -13.55 17.19 -4.96
C GLY A 258 -13.25 16.02 -5.92
N MET A 259 -12.15 15.30 -5.71
CA MET A 259 -11.78 14.11 -6.49
C MET A 259 -11.99 12.86 -5.64
N HIS A 260 -12.88 11.99 -6.11
CA HIS A 260 -13.25 10.76 -5.41
C HIS A 260 -12.27 9.60 -5.68
N PHE A 261 -11.89 8.90 -4.62
CA PHE A 261 -11.30 7.57 -4.64
C PHE A 261 -12.28 6.60 -3.98
N ILE A 262 -12.73 5.61 -4.75
CA ILE A 262 -13.71 4.63 -4.32
C ILE A 262 -13.04 3.27 -4.25
N PHE A 263 -13.11 2.65 -3.09
CA PHE A 263 -12.64 1.29 -2.84
C PHE A 263 -13.83 0.40 -2.47
N ARG A 264 -14.04 -0.66 -3.24
CA ARG A 264 -15.11 -1.64 -3.00
C ARG A 264 -14.51 -3.00 -2.66
N GLN A 265 -15.04 -3.61 -1.62
CA GLN A 265 -14.79 -5.00 -1.25
C GLN A 265 -16.07 -5.80 -1.42
N ASN A 266 -15.98 -6.97 -2.05
CA ASN A 266 -17.07 -7.94 -2.13
C ASN A 266 -16.50 -9.38 -2.19
N ALA A 267 -17.34 -10.38 -1.95
CA ALA A 267 -16.90 -11.77 -1.85
C ALA A 267 -17.95 -12.73 -2.39
N VAL A 268 -17.47 -13.90 -2.83
CA VAL A 268 -18.24 -15.08 -3.17
C VAL A 268 -17.89 -16.18 -2.19
N ARG A 269 -18.91 -16.85 -1.64
CA ARG A 269 -18.73 -17.98 -0.74
C ARG A 269 -19.17 -19.29 -1.37
N ARG A 270 -18.38 -20.33 -1.14
CA ARG A 270 -18.70 -21.72 -1.46
C ARG A 270 -18.58 -22.55 -0.20
N TYR A 271 -19.60 -23.36 0.03
CA TYR A 271 -19.71 -24.24 1.18
C TYR A 271 -19.60 -25.67 0.70
N THR A 272 -18.76 -26.46 1.35
CA THR A 272 -18.63 -27.90 1.08
C THR A 272 -18.72 -28.64 2.41
N TYR A 273 -19.70 -29.52 2.52
CA TYR A 273 -19.95 -30.30 3.74
C TYR A 273 -19.28 -31.67 3.66
N HIS A 274 -18.47 -31.98 4.66
CA HIS A 274 -17.82 -33.28 4.83
C HIS A 274 -18.43 -33.99 6.06
N PRO A 275 -19.24 -35.05 5.89
CA PRO A 275 -19.82 -35.78 7.01
C PRO A 275 -18.74 -36.50 7.83
N SER A 276 -18.99 -36.70 9.13
CA SER A 276 -18.08 -37.48 9.99
C SER A 276 -18.13 -38.97 9.63
N PRO A 277 -16.99 -39.67 9.51
CA PRO A 277 -16.95 -41.09 9.17
C PRO A 277 -17.52 -42.02 10.25
N SER A 278 -17.88 -41.50 11.43
CA SER A 278 -18.47 -42.26 12.55
C SER A 278 -20.00 -42.35 12.53
N ALA A 279 -20.67 -41.69 11.59
CA ALA A 279 -22.12 -41.81 11.40
C ALA A 279 -22.43 -43.07 10.58
N ALA A 280 -22.33 -44.25 11.21
CA ALA A 280 -22.88 -45.48 10.67
C ALA A 280 -24.42 -45.39 10.62
N PRO A 281 -25.09 -45.99 9.62
CA PRO A 281 -26.53 -45.81 9.38
C PRO A 281 -27.44 -46.63 10.31
N ASP A 282 -26.90 -47.41 11.25
CA ASP A 282 -27.67 -48.33 12.08
C ASP A 282 -27.75 -47.86 13.54
N GLU A 283 -28.73 -47.02 13.84
CA GLU A 283 -29.56 -47.04 15.07
C GLU A 283 -30.45 -45.77 15.13
N GLU A 284 -31.74 -45.94 15.46
CA GLU A 284 -32.79 -44.92 15.56
C GLU A 284 -32.59 -43.91 16.72
N VAL A 285 -31.43 -43.24 16.79
CA VAL A 285 -31.13 -42.27 17.83
C VAL A 285 -30.63 -40.98 17.20
N LYS A 286 -31.50 -39.96 17.18
CA LYS A 286 -31.31 -38.50 16.92
C LYS A 286 -30.25 -38.12 15.88
N PRO A 287 -30.58 -37.31 14.83
CA PRO A 287 -29.63 -36.92 13.80
C PRO A 287 -28.40 -36.25 14.43
N SER A 288 -27.27 -36.97 14.46
CA SER A 288 -26.01 -36.44 14.97
C SER A 288 -25.35 -35.66 13.84
N PHE A 289 -25.44 -34.33 13.89
CA PHE A 289 -24.83 -33.41 12.92
C PHE A 289 -23.31 -33.29 13.13
N GLN A 290 -22.61 -34.42 13.14
CA GLN A 290 -21.17 -34.47 13.28
C GLN A 290 -20.52 -34.39 11.90
N GLY A 291 -19.73 -33.34 11.67
CA GLY A 291 -19.09 -33.13 10.37
C GLY A 291 -18.19 -31.91 10.34
N ARG A 292 -17.56 -31.68 9.20
CA ARG A 292 -16.71 -30.54 8.93
C ARG A 292 -17.27 -29.76 7.76
N MET A 293 -17.58 -28.49 7.98
CA MET A 293 -17.95 -27.56 6.92
C MET A 293 -16.71 -26.81 6.46
N GLU A 294 -16.37 -26.91 5.19
CA GLU A 294 -15.33 -26.10 4.57
C GLU A 294 -15.97 -24.91 3.85
N VAL A 295 -15.54 -23.70 4.22
CA VAL A 295 -16.01 -22.44 3.65
C VAL A 295 -14.87 -21.82 2.87
N ALA A 296 -14.99 -21.85 1.55
CA ALA A 296 -14.08 -21.16 0.64
C ALA A 296 -14.65 -19.76 0.33
N THR A 297 -13.90 -18.72 0.67
CA THR A 297 -14.26 -17.32 0.39
C THR A 297 -13.33 -16.76 -0.67
N ALA A 298 -13.87 -16.42 -1.84
CA ALA A 298 -13.18 -15.70 -2.90
C ALA A 298 -13.51 -14.22 -2.81
N LEU A 299 -12.51 -13.36 -2.75
CA LEU A 299 -12.67 -11.92 -2.54
C LEU A 299 -12.31 -11.14 -3.77
N ASN A 300 -13.16 -10.17 -4.06
CA ASN A 300 -12.89 -9.13 -5.00
C ASN A 300 -12.65 -7.81 -4.25
N LEU A 301 -11.62 -7.11 -4.68
CA LEU A 301 -11.27 -5.79 -4.20
C LEU A 301 -11.09 -4.94 -5.46
N SER A 302 -11.77 -3.81 -5.53
CA SER A 302 -11.77 -2.97 -6.73
C SER A 302 -11.61 -1.51 -6.34
N CYS A 303 -10.78 -0.79 -7.09
CA CYS A 303 -10.50 0.61 -6.90
C CYS A 303 -10.94 1.39 -8.14
N SER A 304 -11.58 2.53 -7.92
CA SER A 304 -12.10 3.35 -9.01
C SER A 304 -12.26 4.82 -8.59
N GLY A 305 -12.55 5.69 -9.55
CA GLY A 305 -12.70 7.12 -9.30
C GLY A 305 -11.63 7.97 -9.97
N PHE A 306 -11.83 9.28 -10.00
CA PHE A 306 -10.93 10.19 -10.71
C PHE A 306 -9.54 10.25 -10.07
N LEU A 307 -9.49 10.25 -8.73
CA LEU A 307 -8.22 10.27 -7.99
C LEU A 307 -7.38 9.00 -8.27
N TYR A 308 -8.05 7.86 -8.45
CA TYR A 308 -7.42 6.61 -8.84
C TYR A 308 -6.81 6.67 -10.25
N ASN A 309 -7.54 7.23 -11.21
CA ASN A 309 -7.06 7.42 -12.58
C ASN A 309 -5.86 8.37 -12.62
N VAL A 310 -5.90 9.47 -11.85
CA VAL A 310 -4.77 10.40 -11.71
C VAL A 310 -3.55 9.68 -11.14
N MET A 311 -3.72 8.84 -10.11
CA MET A 311 -2.61 8.05 -9.55
C MET A 311 -1.96 7.15 -10.61
N ILE A 312 -2.74 6.45 -11.44
CA ILE A 312 -2.21 5.60 -12.52
C ILE A 312 -1.49 6.46 -13.58
N LEU A 313 -2.08 7.60 -13.96
CA LEU A 313 -1.48 8.50 -14.94
C LEU A 313 -0.14 9.06 -14.47
N VAL A 314 -0.04 9.53 -13.23
CA VAL A 314 1.20 10.05 -12.64
C VAL A 314 2.28 8.97 -12.62
N ASP A 315 1.93 7.74 -12.24
CA ASP A 315 2.86 6.61 -12.24
C ASP A 315 3.32 6.23 -13.65
N ALA A 316 2.43 6.28 -14.65
CA ALA A 316 2.78 6.05 -16.05
C ALA A 316 3.74 7.12 -16.57
N VAL A 317 3.50 8.39 -16.25
CA VAL A 317 4.41 9.51 -16.60
C VAL A 317 5.76 9.33 -15.93
N LEU A 318 5.79 8.99 -14.64
CA LEU A 318 7.04 8.70 -13.90
C LEU A 318 7.79 7.53 -14.52
N LEU A 319 7.11 6.44 -14.89
CA LEU A 319 7.72 5.29 -15.56
C LEU A 319 8.34 5.70 -16.90
N VAL A 320 7.65 6.48 -17.73
CA VAL A 320 8.19 6.97 -19.00
C VAL A 320 9.44 7.84 -18.77
N LEU A 321 9.42 8.72 -17.77
CA LEU A 321 10.59 9.54 -17.42
C LEU A 321 11.76 8.69 -16.92
N HIS A 322 11.49 7.67 -16.09
CA HIS A 322 12.50 6.73 -15.62
C HIS A 322 13.09 5.90 -16.76
N VAL A 323 12.26 5.39 -17.68
CA VAL A 323 12.71 4.65 -18.88
C VAL A 323 13.55 5.54 -19.78
N TRP A 324 13.10 6.78 -20.05
CA TRP A 324 13.85 7.69 -20.91
C TRP A 324 15.23 8.03 -20.32
N SER A 325 15.26 8.28 -19.01
CA SER A 325 16.52 8.55 -18.30
C SER A 325 17.42 7.31 -18.23
N ALA A 326 16.83 6.13 -18.05
CA ALA A 326 17.55 4.84 -18.07
C ALA A 326 18.18 4.54 -19.43
N ILE A 327 17.48 4.82 -20.53
CA ILE A 327 18.01 4.67 -21.90
C ILE A 327 19.19 5.62 -22.12
N GLU A 328 19.09 6.89 -21.69
CA GLU A 328 20.20 7.84 -21.79
C GLU A 328 21.43 7.37 -21.01
N LEU A 329 21.23 6.86 -19.78
CA LEU A 329 22.32 6.30 -18.97
C LEU A 329 22.92 5.04 -19.61
N LEU A 330 22.09 4.17 -20.18
CA LEU A 330 22.54 2.96 -20.88
C LEU A 330 23.40 3.32 -22.09
N GLU A 331 22.93 4.23 -22.94
CA GLU A 331 23.63 4.69 -24.14
C GLU A 331 24.93 5.45 -23.82
N ARG A 332 24.94 6.27 -22.77
CA ARG A 332 26.04 7.21 -22.49
C ARG A 332 27.08 6.68 -21.50
N LEU A 333 26.69 5.85 -20.53
CA LEU A 333 27.59 5.38 -19.46
C LEU A 333 27.90 3.88 -19.54
N ILE A 334 26.96 3.04 -19.96
CA ILE A 334 27.10 1.57 -19.89
C ILE A 334 27.58 0.98 -21.22
N LEU A 335 27.01 1.41 -22.34
CA LEU A 335 27.29 0.86 -23.66
C LEU A 335 28.70 1.23 -24.21
N PRO A 336 29.21 2.47 -24.06
CA PRO A 336 30.53 2.83 -24.56
C PRO A 336 31.70 2.02 -23.96
N PRO A 337 31.79 1.77 -22.64
CA PRO A 337 32.86 0.94 -22.07
C PRO A 337 32.71 -0.56 -22.36
N LEU A 338 31.54 -1.02 -22.83
CA LEU A 338 31.35 -2.40 -23.29
C LEU A 338 31.82 -2.59 -24.74
N LEU A 339 31.65 -1.56 -25.58
CA LEU A 339 31.99 -1.58 -27.00
C LEU A 339 33.43 -1.11 -27.29
N ARG A 340 34.01 -0.26 -26.43
CA ARG A 340 35.35 0.32 -26.61
C ARG A 340 36.39 -0.36 -25.71
N THR A 341 37.62 -0.52 -26.21
CA THR A 341 38.75 -0.91 -25.37
C THR A 341 39.09 0.23 -24.40
N PRO A 342 39.05 0.01 -23.07
CA PRO A 342 39.31 1.06 -22.10
C PRO A 342 40.77 1.52 -22.17
N THR A 343 40.99 2.82 -22.01
CA THR A 343 42.33 3.41 -21.91
C THR A 343 43.01 2.98 -20.60
N LYS A 344 44.35 3.01 -20.53
CA LYS A 344 45.11 2.58 -19.34
C LYS A 344 44.71 3.32 -18.05
N GLN A 345 44.29 4.57 -18.17
CA GLN A 345 43.88 5.42 -17.06
C GLN A 345 42.45 5.09 -16.59
N GLU A 346 41.53 4.83 -17.53
CA GLU A 346 40.20 4.26 -17.21
C GLU A 346 40.33 2.87 -16.55
N MET A 347 41.31 2.07 -16.98
CA MET A 347 41.59 0.76 -16.38
C MET A 347 42.09 0.87 -14.93
N GLN A 348 42.89 1.89 -14.59
CA GLN A 348 43.31 2.16 -13.21
C GLN A 348 42.15 2.64 -12.34
N ASP A 349 41.33 3.58 -12.83
CA ASP A 349 40.12 4.05 -12.16
C ASP A 349 39.09 2.91 -11.96
N LEU A 350 39.03 1.95 -12.90
CA LEU A 350 38.20 0.74 -12.86
C LEU A 350 38.67 -0.29 -11.82
N VAL A 351 39.98 -0.41 -11.61
CA VAL A 351 40.58 -1.35 -10.65
C VAL A 351 40.53 -0.81 -9.22
N GLN A 352 40.68 0.50 -9.04
CA GLN A 352 40.58 1.16 -7.73
C GLN A 352 39.14 1.36 -7.26
N GLY A 353 38.13 1.20 -8.13
CA GLY A 353 36.72 1.31 -7.75
C GLY A 353 36.28 2.75 -7.43
N GLU A 354 37.12 3.74 -7.70
CA GLU A 354 36.95 5.15 -7.31
C GLU A 354 36.13 5.98 -8.32
N GLY A 355 35.64 5.37 -9.41
CA GLY A 355 35.12 6.10 -10.56
C GLY A 355 33.76 5.69 -11.13
N ARG A 356 33.02 4.71 -10.58
CA ARG A 356 31.71 4.33 -11.16
C ARG A 356 30.56 4.29 -10.17
N ALA A 357 29.48 4.91 -10.62
CA ALA A 357 28.27 5.28 -9.91
C ALA A 357 27.56 4.08 -9.31
N THR A 358 27.29 4.16 -8.01
CA THR A 358 26.18 3.40 -7.46
C THR A 358 24.89 3.97 -8.04
N LEU A 359 24.15 3.11 -8.74
CA LEU A 359 23.02 3.47 -9.60
C LEU A 359 21.84 4.13 -8.87
N PHE A 360 21.86 4.24 -7.55
CA PHE A 360 20.90 5.09 -6.84
C PHE A 360 21.16 6.61 -7.06
N ALA A 361 22.34 7.00 -7.57
CA ALA A 361 22.57 8.36 -8.10
C ALA A 361 21.84 8.62 -9.42
N CYS A 362 21.23 7.60 -10.03
CA CYS A 362 20.40 7.71 -11.24
C CYS A 362 18.97 8.15 -10.93
N LEU A 363 18.58 8.25 -9.66
CA LEU A 363 17.27 8.75 -9.27
C LEU A 363 17.09 10.21 -9.72
N LEU A 364 16.01 10.48 -10.46
CA LEU A 364 15.59 11.83 -10.85
C LEU A 364 15.06 12.66 -9.67
N VAL A 365 15.23 12.19 -8.43
CA VAL A 365 14.69 12.78 -7.19
C VAL A 365 15.23 14.19 -6.92
N HIS A 366 16.38 14.55 -7.50
CA HIS A 366 16.93 15.92 -7.41
C HIS A 366 16.34 16.89 -8.47
N SER A 367 15.59 16.37 -9.46
CA SER A 367 14.85 17.21 -10.41
C SER A 367 13.56 17.69 -9.74
N PRO A 368 13.35 19.01 -9.57
CA PRO A 368 12.16 19.54 -8.90
C PRO A 368 10.82 19.02 -9.43
N PRO A 369 10.55 18.98 -10.76
CA PRO A 369 9.27 18.48 -11.26
C PRO A 369 9.10 16.98 -10.99
N VAL A 370 10.17 16.18 -11.13
CA VAL A 370 10.08 14.74 -10.85
C VAL A 370 9.88 14.49 -9.36
N ALA A 371 10.59 15.23 -8.49
CA ALA A 371 10.41 15.17 -7.04
C ALA A 371 8.96 15.47 -6.63
N ILE A 372 8.34 16.50 -7.22
CA ILE A 372 6.93 16.83 -6.99
C ILE A 372 6.02 15.69 -7.46
N LEU A 373 6.19 15.21 -8.70
CA LEU A 373 5.39 14.09 -9.22
C LEU A 373 5.54 12.83 -8.34
N THR A 374 6.76 12.52 -7.90
CA THR A 374 7.02 11.37 -7.03
C THR A 374 6.41 11.56 -5.65
N SER A 375 6.40 12.79 -5.11
CA SER A 375 5.70 13.11 -3.86
C SER A 375 4.20 12.88 -3.99
N VAL A 376 3.60 13.42 -5.06
CA VAL A 376 2.17 13.25 -5.37
C VAL A 376 1.84 11.77 -5.56
N SER A 377 2.63 11.03 -6.35
CA SER A 377 2.48 9.59 -6.55
C SER A 377 2.52 8.83 -5.22
N ALA A 378 3.48 9.12 -4.35
CA ALA A 378 3.62 8.42 -3.08
C ALA A 378 2.46 8.73 -2.11
N LEU A 379 2.00 9.99 -2.06
CA LEU A 379 0.84 10.39 -1.26
C LEU A 379 -0.46 9.77 -1.77
N LEU A 380 -0.68 9.73 -3.08
CA LEU A 380 -1.85 9.07 -3.67
C LEU A 380 -1.79 7.55 -3.48
N SER A 381 -0.61 6.95 -3.65
CA SER A 381 -0.39 5.51 -3.44
C SER A 381 -0.64 5.09 -1.99
N TRP A 382 -0.57 6.00 -1.03
CA TRP A 382 -0.92 5.71 0.37
C TRP A 382 -2.38 5.30 0.53
N LEU A 383 -3.30 5.77 -0.32
CA LEU A 383 -4.71 5.36 -0.29
C LEU A 383 -4.88 3.85 -0.58
N LEU A 384 -3.93 3.24 -1.28
CA LEU A 384 -3.92 1.79 -1.51
C LEU A 384 -3.65 0.99 -0.23
N LEU A 385 -3.29 1.64 0.88
CA LEU A 385 -3.22 0.97 2.18
C LEU A 385 -4.56 0.35 2.58
N LEU A 386 -5.70 0.92 2.16
CA LEU A 386 -7.03 0.36 2.41
C LEU A 386 -7.18 -1.05 1.78
N PRO A 387 -7.03 -1.24 0.45
CA PRO A 387 -7.06 -2.58 -0.13
C PRO A 387 -5.94 -3.49 0.40
N HIS A 388 -4.75 -2.95 0.71
CA HIS A 388 -3.65 -3.75 1.24
C HIS A 388 -3.95 -4.33 2.62
N THR A 389 -4.52 -3.54 3.52
CA THR A 389 -4.92 -3.99 4.86
C THR A 389 -6.08 -4.98 4.81
N ALA A 390 -7.01 -4.83 3.85
CA ALA A 390 -8.03 -5.83 3.58
C ALA A 390 -7.40 -7.18 3.24
N VAL A 391 -6.43 -7.21 2.31
CA VAL A 391 -5.68 -8.42 1.94
C VAL A 391 -4.93 -9.00 3.15
N TRP A 392 -4.26 -8.17 3.95
CA TRP A 392 -3.51 -8.63 5.13
C TRP A 392 -4.36 -9.24 6.22
N ALA A 393 -5.54 -8.67 6.47
CA ALA A 393 -6.51 -9.22 7.42
C ALA A 393 -6.96 -10.64 7.04
N LEU A 394 -6.80 -11.03 5.78
CA LEU A 394 -7.20 -12.33 5.25
C LEU A 394 -6.03 -13.31 5.16
N SER A 395 -4.84 -12.82 4.79
CA SER A 395 -3.64 -13.65 4.70
C SER A 395 -3.13 -14.15 6.05
N GLY A 396 -3.59 -13.57 7.17
CA GLY A 396 -3.25 -14.02 8.52
C GLY A 396 -3.64 -15.49 8.82
N VAL A 397 -4.44 -16.11 7.95
CA VAL A 397 -4.90 -17.51 8.05
C VAL A 397 -3.92 -18.51 7.41
N GLU A 398 -3.03 -18.07 6.50
CA GLU A 398 -2.06 -18.94 5.83
C GLU A 398 -0.62 -18.59 6.25
N VAL A 399 0.11 -19.59 6.79
CA VAL A 399 1.50 -19.47 7.26
C VAL A 399 2.50 -19.21 6.11
N SER A 400 2.04 -19.27 4.87
CA SER A 400 2.85 -19.09 3.67
C SER A 400 2.91 -17.62 3.26
N CYS A 401 4.09 -17.13 2.88
CA CYS A 401 4.26 -15.84 2.18
C CYS A 401 3.42 -15.85 0.90
N SER A 402 2.15 -15.45 0.99
CA SER A 402 1.29 -15.36 -0.17
C SER A 402 1.85 -14.31 -1.12
N PHE A 403 1.69 -14.54 -2.43
CA PHE A 403 2.06 -13.58 -3.46
C PHE A 403 1.47 -12.18 -3.15
N ALA A 404 0.25 -12.15 -2.64
CA ALA A 404 -0.43 -10.94 -2.17
C ALA A 404 0.34 -10.18 -1.07
N TRP A 405 0.89 -10.90 -0.09
CA TRP A 405 1.65 -10.32 1.02
C TRP A 405 2.95 -9.67 0.55
N ILE A 406 3.63 -10.28 -0.42
CA ILE A 406 4.86 -9.74 -1.01
C ILE A 406 4.54 -8.47 -1.83
N HIS A 407 3.47 -8.49 -2.63
CA HIS A 407 3.06 -7.35 -3.44
C HIS A 407 2.63 -6.14 -2.61
N THR A 408 1.84 -6.37 -1.57
CA THR A 408 1.41 -5.34 -0.61
C THR A 408 2.60 -4.73 0.14
N LEU A 409 3.54 -5.55 0.62
CA LEU A 409 4.76 -5.06 1.28
C LEU A 409 5.64 -4.24 0.33
N LEU A 410 5.80 -4.69 -0.92
CA LEU A 410 6.59 -3.97 -1.91
C LEU A 410 5.92 -2.68 -2.39
N SER A 411 4.59 -2.59 -2.37
CA SER A 411 3.85 -1.35 -2.67
C SER A 411 3.94 -0.38 -1.48
N GLY A 412 3.80 -0.87 -0.25
CA GLY A 412 3.96 -0.07 0.98
C GLY A 412 5.38 0.47 1.19
N LEU A 413 6.40 -0.22 0.69
CA LEU A 413 7.78 0.24 0.73
C LEU A 413 7.96 1.63 0.09
N ARG A 414 7.16 2.01 -0.92
CA ARG A 414 7.28 3.30 -1.64
C ARG A 414 7.29 4.54 -0.75
N VAL A 415 6.76 4.45 0.47
CA VAL A 415 6.83 5.52 1.48
C VAL A 415 8.28 5.96 1.79
N TRP A 416 9.27 5.10 1.57
CA TRP A 416 10.69 5.46 1.72
C TRP A 416 11.11 6.66 0.86
N VAL A 417 10.46 6.89 -0.28
CA VAL A 417 10.75 8.04 -1.14
C VAL A 417 10.31 9.36 -0.50
N LEU A 418 9.20 9.36 0.23
CA LEU A 418 8.78 10.52 1.02
C LEU A 418 9.79 10.83 2.12
N LEU A 419 10.33 9.80 2.80
CA LEU A 419 11.41 9.98 3.77
C LEU A 419 12.67 10.56 3.12
N LEU A 420 13.06 10.05 1.94
CA LEU A 420 14.20 10.56 1.18
C LEU A 420 14.05 12.06 0.88
N LEU A 421 12.88 12.46 0.37
CA LEU A 421 12.57 13.85 0.03
C LEU A 421 12.52 14.76 1.27
N MET A 422 11.97 14.26 2.38
CA MET A 422 11.96 14.96 3.67
C MET A 422 13.39 15.20 4.18
N VAL A 423 14.24 14.18 4.17
CA VAL A 423 15.65 14.30 4.56
C VAL A 423 16.38 15.30 3.67
N HIS A 424 16.16 15.25 2.35
CA HIS A 424 16.77 16.20 1.42
C HIS A 424 16.31 17.64 1.66
N SER A 425 15.02 17.85 1.92
CA SER A 425 14.45 19.18 2.18
C SER A 425 14.94 19.77 3.51
N LEU A 426 14.91 18.98 4.60
CA LEU A 426 15.43 19.37 5.91
C LEU A 426 16.93 19.69 5.85
N TRP A 427 17.70 18.86 5.14
CA TRP A 427 19.13 19.10 4.97
C TRP A 427 19.41 20.32 4.08
N GLY A 428 18.63 20.53 3.03
CA GLY A 428 18.71 21.71 2.17
C GLY A 428 18.54 23.01 2.96
N PHE A 429 17.63 23.03 3.95
CA PHE A 429 17.47 24.15 4.87
C PHE A 429 18.71 24.39 5.74
N ILE A 430 19.35 23.32 6.25
CA ILE A 430 20.61 23.42 7.01
C ILE A 430 21.74 23.98 6.14
N VAL A 431 21.85 23.51 4.90
CA VAL A 431 22.85 24.01 3.92
C VAL A 431 22.63 25.48 3.60
N PHE A 432 21.37 25.91 3.49
CA PHE A 432 21.03 27.33 3.26
C PHE A 432 21.46 28.25 4.40
N ILE A 433 21.45 27.78 5.65
CA ILE A 433 21.87 28.56 6.81
C ILE A 433 23.41 28.72 6.86
N ASP A 434 24.16 27.61 6.71
CA ASP A 434 25.62 27.63 6.76
C ASP A 434 26.21 26.48 5.93
N GLU A 435 26.63 26.80 4.70
CA GLU A 435 27.21 25.83 3.76
C GLU A 435 28.48 25.17 4.31
N GLY A 436 29.33 25.94 5.02
CA GLY A 436 30.61 25.47 5.52
C GLY A 436 30.44 24.44 6.65
N ARG A 437 29.55 24.73 7.60
CA ARG A 437 29.20 23.76 8.66
C ARG A 437 28.46 22.56 8.08
N ALA A 438 27.56 22.76 7.13
CA ALA A 438 26.84 21.67 6.49
C ALA A 438 27.81 20.70 5.78
N TYR A 439 28.78 21.21 5.02
CA TYR A 439 29.83 20.37 4.41
C TYR A 439 30.65 19.59 5.46
N MET A 440 31.03 20.26 6.56
CA MET A 440 31.75 19.62 7.67
C MET A 440 30.96 18.51 8.36
N LEU A 441 29.63 18.65 8.42
CA LEU A 441 28.76 17.63 8.97
C LEU A 441 28.50 16.52 7.95
N ALA A 442 28.23 16.83 6.68
CA ALA A 442 28.00 15.86 5.61
C ALA A 442 29.20 14.93 5.38
N THR A 443 30.44 15.42 5.57
CA THR A 443 31.66 14.60 5.50
C THR A 443 31.75 13.56 6.63
N ARG A 444 31.09 13.79 7.77
CA ARG A 444 31.17 12.94 8.98
C ARG A 444 29.91 12.11 9.22
N MET A 445 28.75 12.66 8.86
CA MET A 445 27.42 12.13 9.07
C MET A 445 26.76 11.99 7.71
N PHE A 446 26.73 10.76 7.21
CA PHE A 446 25.99 10.42 5.99
C PHE A 446 25.07 9.25 6.29
N VAL A 447 23.99 9.13 5.52
CA VAL A 447 23.03 8.02 5.59
C VAL A 447 22.95 7.38 4.21
N SER A 448 22.90 6.05 4.18
CA SER A 448 22.74 5.35 2.90
C SER A 448 21.27 5.24 2.48
N SER A 449 21.00 5.13 1.18
CA SER A 449 19.62 4.91 0.70
C SER A 449 19.01 3.61 1.25
N SER A 450 19.82 2.57 1.45
CA SER A 450 19.38 1.32 2.08
C SER A 450 19.07 1.48 3.57
N GLU A 451 19.78 2.34 4.29
CA GLU A 451 19.44 2.70 5.67
C GLU A 451 18.11 3.44 5.77
N LEU A 452 17.78 4.31 4.81
CA LEU A 452 16.47 4.96 4.76
C LEU A 452 15.35 3.94 4.56
N VAL A 453 15.53 2.99 3.62
CA VAL A 453 14.57 1.90 3.41
C VAL A 453 14.44 1.06 4.67
N ALA A 454 15.56 0.68 5.30
CA ALA A 454 15.56 -0.10 6.54
C ALA A 454 14.86 0.64 7.69
N ALA A 455 15.03 1.96 7.79
CA ALA A 455 14.35 2.78 8.79
C ALA A 455 12.83 2.76 8.60
N VAL A 456 12.33 2.88 7.36
CA VAL A 456 10.88 2.78 7.07
C VAL A 456 10.35 1.40 7.38
N VAL A 457 11.08 0.33 7.00
CA VAL A 457 10.67 -1.04 7.33
C VAL A 457 10.61 -1.26 8.84
N ALA A 458 11.63 -0.82 9.58
CA ALA A 458 11.66 -0.94 11.03
C ALA A 458 10.51 -0.15 11.69
N ALA A 459 10.27 1.10 11.26
CA ALA A 459 9.16 1.90 11.73
C ALA A 459 7.80 1.27 11.40
N GLY A 460 7.64 0.70 10.21
CA GLY A 460 6.44 -0.02 9.79
C GLY A 460 6.19 -1.28 10.62
N CYS A 461 7.24 -2.03 10.99
CA CYS A 461 7.14 -3.16 11.91
C CYS A 461 6.68 -2.72 13.31
N LEU A 462 7.20 -1.60 13.82
CA LEU A 462 6.79 -1.04 15.12
C LEU A 462 5.33 -0.54 15.10
N LEU A 463 4.90 0.05 13.99
CA LEU A 463 3.54 0.59 13.80
C LEU A 463 2.57 -0.43 13.16
N ARG A 464 2.95 -1.72 13.07
CA ARG A 464 2.17 -2.75 12.35
C ARG A 464 0.71 -2.80 12.80
N ASN A 465 0.45 -2.84 14.11
CA ASN A 465 -0.91 -2.91 14.64
C ASN A 465 -1.71 -1.65 14.29
N ARG A 466 -1.06 -0.48 14.31
CA ARG A 466 -1.69 0.79 13.94
C ARG A 466 -2.06 0.81 12.46
N LEU A 467 -1.15 0.38 11.58
CA LEU A 467 -1.41 0.30 10.14
C LEU A 467 -2.52 -0.70 9.79
N LEU A 468 -2.55 -1.87 10.45
CA LEU A 468 -3.60 -2.88 10.26
C LEU A 468 -4.96 -2.45 10.81
N SER A 469 -4.99 -1.52 11.78
CA SER A 469 -6.23 -1.02 12.38
C SER A 469 -6.96 0.04 11.55
N ILE A 470 -6.35 0.59 10.49
CA ILE A 470 -6.92 1.71 9.72
C ILE A 470 -8.27 1.34 9.10
N LEU A 471 -8.32 0.23 8.36
CA LEU A 471 -9.54 -0.18 7.68
C LEU A 471 -10.67 -0.59 8.66
N PRO A 472 -10.43 -1.38 9.72
CA PRO A 472 -11.43 -1.60 10.77
C PRO A 472 -11.93 -0.31 11.41
N THR A 473 -11.02 0.61 11.77
CA THR A 473 -11.39 1.90 12.36
C THR A 473 -12.24 2.74 11.41
N LYS A 474 -11.91 2.70 10.10
CA LYS A 474 -12.72 3.36 9.06
C LYS A 474 -14.13 2.81 9.01
N HIS A 475 -14.28 1.49 8.91
CA HIS A 475 -15.60 0.86 8.86
C HIS A 475 -16.42 1.12 10.12
N ASP A 476 -15.78 1.20 11.29
CA ASP A 476 -16.45 1.53 12.56
C ASP A 476 -16.90 3.01 12.57
N MET A 477 -16.08 3.95 12.08
CA MET A 477 -16.44 5.37 11.97
C MET A 477 -17.62 5.60 11.02
N GLU A 478 -17.59 4.95 9.86
CA GLU A 478 -18.64 5.03 8.83
C GLU A 478 -19.85 4.13 9.14
N HIS A 479 -19.84 3.39 10.26
CA HIS A 479 -20.89 2.44 10.64
C HIS A 479 -21.19 1.40 9.54
N GLN A 480 -20.19 1.07 8.71
CA GLN A 480 -20.30 -0.01 7.71
C GLN A 480 -20.23 -1.39 8.37
N ARG A 481 -19.69 -1.47 9.59
CA ARG A 481 -19.64 -2.68 10.40
C ARG A 481 -20.07 -2.38 11.83
N VAL A 482 -20.68 -3.38 12.47
CA VAL A 482 -21.03 -3.36 13.88
C VAL A 482 -20.39 -4.57 14.55
N VAL A 483 -19.77 -4.33 15.70
CA VAL A 483 -19.15 -5.36 16.53
C VAL A 483 -20.00 -5.54 17.78
N ASP A 484 -20.56 -6.74 17.96
CA ASP A 484 -21.32 -7.12 19.14
C ASP A 484 -20.51 -8.13 19.96
N ASN A 485 -20.01 -7.68 21.11
CA ASN A 485 -19.25 -8.53 22.05
C ASN A 485 -20.15 -9.25 23.06
N VAL A 486 -21.46 -8.95 23.05
CA VAL A 486 -22.44 -9.42 24.03
C VAL A 486 -23.27 -10.56 23.45
N ALA A 487 -23.55 -10.55 22.14
CA ALA A 487 -24.37 -11.54 21.45
C ALA A 487 -23.89 -13.00 21.60
N PHE A 488 -22.58 -13.22 21.75
CA PHE A 488 -21.98 -14.54 21.97
C PHE A 488 -20.89 -14.44 23.05
N PRO A 489 -21.12 -14.97 24.26
CA PRO A 489 -20.15 -14.94 25.36
C PRO A 489 -18.74 -15.39 24.94
N GLY A 490 -17.74 -14.59 25.30
CA GLY A 490 -16.33 -14.86 24.98
C GLY A 490 -15.95 -14.71 23.50
N ARG A 491 -16.85 -14.22 22.63
CA ARG A 491 -16.59 -14.00 21.20
C ARG A 491 -17.17 -12.67 20.72
N SER A 492 -16.48 -12.03 19.78
CA SER A 492 -16.97 -10.82 19.12
C SER A 492 -17.67 -11.19 17.80
N ALA A 493 -18.95 -10.87 17.68
CA ALA A 493 -19.70 -11.01 16.43
C ALA A 493 -19.58 -9.73 15.60
N THR A 494 -18.81 -9.80 14.53
CA THR A 494 -18.75 -8.73 13.53
C THR A 494 -19.88 -8.92 12.52
N SER A 495 -20.62 -7.85 12.22
CA SER A 495 -21.73 -7.86 11.26
C SER A 495 -21.63 -6.69 10.30
N ASN A 496 -21.99 -6.92 9.04
CA ASN A 496 -22.08 -5.86 8.04
C ASN A 496 -23.33 -5.03 8.33
N ALA A 497 -23.15 -3.72 8.50
CA ALA A 497 -24.22 -2.81 8.88
C ALA A 497 -24.56 -1.87 7.72
N PHE A 498 -25.82 -1.40 7.71
CA PHE A 498 -26.19 -0.32 6.82
C PHE A 498 -25.79 1.02 7.42
N GLU A 499 -25.37 1.90 6.53
CA GLU A 499 -24.87 3.21 6.89
C GLU A 499 -26.03 4.21 6.93
N ASP A 500 -26.67 4.32 8.09
CA ASP A 500 -27.83 5.21 8.30
C ASP A 500 -27.46 6.71 8.17
N ARG A 501 -26.17 7.07 8.25
CA ARG A 501 -25.72 8.45 8.47
C ARG A 501 -25.01 9.14 7.31
N MET A 502 -24.63 8.44 6.22
CA MET A 502 -23.87 9.12 5.15
C MET A 502 -24.66 10.20 4.40
N HIS A 503 -26.00 10.19 4.48
CA HIS A 503 -26.84 11.25 3.93
C HIS A 503 -27.00 12.48 4.86
N MET A 504 -26.48 12.43 6.10
CA MET A 504 -26.65 13.49 7.09
C MET A 504 -25.34 14.10 7.62
N LEU A 505 -24.18 13.56 7.22
CA LEU A 505 -22.91 14.10 7.70
C LEU A 505 -22.60 15.44 7.00
N PRO A 506 -22.49 16.56 7.74
CA PRO A 506 -22.10 17.83 7.14
C PRO A 506 -20.67 17.73 6.58
N PRO A 507 -20.32 18.50 5.54
CA PRO A 507 -19.01 18.46 4.86
C PRO A 507 -17.79 18.69 5.79
N ARG A 508 -18.02 19.08 7.04
CA ARG A 508 -17.00 19.23 8.08
C ARG A 508 -16.44 17.90 8.61
N SER A 509 -17.15 16.77 8.46
CA SER A 509 -16.68 15.44 8.90
C SER A 509 -15.74 14.75 7.91
N GLN A 510 -15.78 15.10 6.61
CA GLN A 510 -14.92 14.50 5.58
C GLN A 510 -13.42 14.71 5.85
N ASN A 511 -13.05 15.81 6.52
CA ASN A 511 -11.68 16.04 6.94
C ASN A 511 -11.20 15.02 7.99
N GLN A 512 -12.09 14.52 8.86
CA GLN A 512 -11.71 13.56 9.90
C GLN A 512 -11.33 12.19 9.33
N GLU A 513 -12.01 11.75 8.27
CA GLU A 513 -11.71 10.51 7.55
C GLU A 513 -10.33 10.56 6.88
N LEU A 514 -10.02 11.68 6.21
CA LEU A 514 -8.70 11.90 5.61
C LEU A 514 -7.59 11.93 6.66
N TRP A 515 -7.80 12.66 7.77
CA TRP A 515 -6.83 12.71 8.86
C TRP A 515 -6.59 11.31 9.45
N MET A 516 -7.62 10.49 9.60
CA MET A 516 -7.48 9.12 10.09
C MET A 516 -6.61 8.25 9.15
N ILE A 517 -6.74 8.42 7.83
CA ILE A 517 -5.91 7.71 6.84
C ILE A 517 -4.46 8.23 6.83
N PHE A 518 -4.25 9.54 6.91
CA PHE A 518 -2.91 10.15 6.78
C PHE A 518 -2.12 10.28 8.09
N THR A 519 -2.76 10.25 9.27
CA THR A 519 -2.05 10.32 10.56
C THR A 519 -1.01 9.21 10.72
N PRO A 520 -1.31 7.92 10.43
CA PRO A 520 -0.31 6.85 10.49
C PRO A 520 0.85 7.04 9.50
N LEU A 521 0.65 7.71 8.37
CA LEU A 521 1.74 8.07 7.45
C LEU A 521 2.70 9.06 8.11
N ILE A 522 2.15 10.09 8.76
CA ILE A 522 2.94 11.10 9.47
C ILE A 522 3.72 10.45 10.62
N GLU A 523 3.06 9.62 11.43
CA GLU A 523 3.71 8.85 12.51
C GLU A 523 4.85 7.97 11.97
N LEU A 524 4.61 7.26 10.87
CA LEU A 524 5.60 6.43 10.20
C LEU A 524 6.81 7.24 9.73
N LEU A 525 6.58 8.40 9.09
CA LEU A 525 7.64 9.29 8.62
C LEU A 525 8.42 9.91 9.79
N LEU A 526 7.76 10.37 10.84
CA LEU A 526 8.39 10.93 12.04
C LEU A 526 9.24 9.90 12.78
N LEU A 527 8.72 8.68 12.97
CA LEU A 527 9.47 7.59 13.59
C LEU A 527 10.67 7.18 12.73
N SER A 528 10.51 7.15 11.41
CA SER A 528 11.62 6.86 10.48
C SER A 528 12.68 7.96 10.52
N LEU A 529 12.29 9.24 10.57
CA LEU A 529 13.20 10.37 10.74
C LEU A 529 13.95 10.30 12.07
N LEU A 530 13.28 9.89 13.16
CA LEU A 530 13.91 9.68 14.46
C LEU A 530 14.98 8.58 14.39
N LEU A 531 14.68 7.44 13.77
CA LEU A 531 15.63 6.34 13.59
C LEU A 531 16.86 6.78 12.76
N VAL A 532 16.64 7.54 11.69
CA VAL A 532 17.72 8.11 10.87
C VAL A 532 18.55 9.11 11.69
N GLY A 533 17.91 9.97 12.48
CA GLY A 533 18.56 10.93 13.36
C GLY A 533 19.45 10.26 14.42
N VAL A 534 18.96 9.20 15.06
CA VAL A 534 19.76 8.37 15.99
C VAL A 534 20.94 7.72 15.27
N GLY A 535 20.73 7.20 14.05
CA GLY A 535 21.80 6.66 13.21
C GLY A 535 22.89 7.69 12.86
N LEU A 536 22.50 8.92 12.53
CA LEU A 536 23.44 10.02 12.26
C LEU A 536 24.20 10.44 13.53
N ALA A 537 23.51 10.59 14.66
CA ALA A 537 24.11 10.99 15.94
C ALA A 537 25.11 9.96 16.47
N THR A 538 24.77 8.66 16.39
CA THR A 538 25.67 7.57 16.78
C THR A 538 26.93 7.54 15.91
N ARG A 539 26.80 7.75 14.59
CA ARG A 539 27.95 7.89 13.68
C ARG A 539 28.82 9.07 14.01
N TYR A 540 28.22 10.22 14.31
CA TYR A 540 28.95 11.41 14.73
C TYR A 540 29.78 11.16 15.98
N LEU A 541 29.15 10.63 17.04
CA LEU A 541 29.82 10.31 18.31
C LEU A 541 30.94 9.27 18.11
N PHE A 542 30.71 8.26 17.27
CA PHE A 542 31.71 7.26 16.95
C PHE A 542 32.92 7.85 16.21
N HIS A 543 32.68 8.74 15.24
CA HIS A 543 33.73 9.43 14.51
C HIS A 543 34.51 10.38 15.44
N GLU A 544 33.83 11.10 16.32
CA GLU A 544 34.46 11.97 17.30
C GLU A 544 35.29 11.17 18.31
N TYR A 545 34.77 10.05 18.79
CA TYR A 545 35.50 9.12 19.66
C TYR A 545 36.78 8.59 18.98
N ARG A 546 36.67 8.13 17.72
CA ARG A 546 37.85 7.70 16.93
C ARG A 546 38.87 8.82 16.77
N ARG A 547 38.42 10.04 16.48
CA ARG A 547 39.30 11.21 16.34
C ARG A 547 40.02 11.54 17.65
N ARG A 548 39.30 11.55 18.77
CA ARG A 548 39.89 11.77 20.11
C ARG A 548 40.93 10.69 20.42
N ARG A 549 40.67 9.43 20.06
CA ARG A 549 41.62 8.32 20.25
C ARG A 549 42.84 8.46 19.34
N ALA A 550 42.67 8.83 18.08
CA ALA A 550 43.77 9.06 17.14
C ALA A 550 44.64 10.26 17.58
N ALA A 551 44.03 11.36 18.02
CA ALA A 551 44.75 12.52 18.55
C ALA A 551 45.56 12.16 19.81
N LYS A 552 44.98 11.37 20.74
CA LYS A 552 45.69 10.84 21.91
C LYS A 552 46.85 9.90 21.52
N ALA A 553 46.65 9.04 20.52
CA ALA A 553 47.70 8.14 20.02
C ALA A 553 48.87 8.90 19.36
N VAL A 554 48.56 9.92 18.55
CA VAL A 554 49.59 10.78 17.94
C VAL A 554 50.34 11.60 19.01
N ALA A 555 49.62 12.15 19.99
CA ALA A 555 50.25 12.85 21.12
C ALA A 555 51.16 11.93 21.95
N ALA A 556 50.77 10.66 22.16
CA ALA A 556 51.60 9.67 22.85
C ALA A 556 52.86 9.29 22.05
N VAL A 557 52.80 9.21 20.72
CA VAL A 557 53.97 8.94 19.85
C VAL A 557 54.93 10.12 19.82
N VAL A 558 54.42 11.36 19.83
CA VAL A 558 55.24 12.58 19.87
C VAL A 558 55.89 12.78 21.25
N GLY A 559 55.24 12.32 22.34
CA GLY A 559 55.79 12.40 23.69
C GLY A 559 56.92 11.39 24.01
N VAL A 560 57.12 10.36 23.18
CA VAL A 560 58.11 9.29 23.42
C VAL A 560 59.40 9.45 22.59
N HIS A 561 59.42 10.28 21.55
CA HIS A 561 60.62 10.58 20.77
C HIS A 561 60.90 12.08 20.70
N GLY A 562 61.58 12.59 21.72
CA GLY A 562 62.34 13.83 21.60
C GLY A 562 63.49 13.66 20.60
N SER A 563 63.66 14.66 19.74
CA SER A 563 64.77 14.87 18.79
C SER A 563 64.75 14.09 17.44
N THR A 564 64.16 14.71 16.41
CA THR A 564 64.78 15.05 15.09
C THR A 564 63.70 15.37 14.05
N PRO A 565 63.83 16.45 13.24
CA PRO A 565 62.84 16.81 12.23
C PRO A 565 63.07 15.98 10.96
N SER A 566 62.59 14.74 10.94
CA SER A 566 62.51 13.94 9.72
C SER A 566 61.20 14.22 9.00
N ARG A 567 61.34 14.79 7.81
CA ARG A 567 60.36 15.10 6.77
C ARG A 567 59.39 13.93 6.56
N ARG A 568 58.21 13.97 7.19
CA ARG A 568 57.10 13.05 6.89
C ARG A 568 56.23 13.63 5.77
N PRO A 569 55.69 12.78 4.87
CA PRO A 569 54.72 13.21 3.89
C PRO A 569 53.45 13.64 4.63
N SER A 570 53.11 14.91 4.51
CA SER A 570 51.82 15.45 4.94
C SER A 570 50.74 14.82 4.07
N GLY A 571 50.21 13.68 4.50
CA GLY A 571 48.84 13.31 4.18
C GLY A 571 47.94 14.37 4.81
N PHE A 572 47.69 15.44 4.05
CA PHE A 572 46.75 16.50 4.42
C PHE A 572 45.43 15.83 4.77
N SER A 573 45.08 15.80 6.06
CA SER A 573 43.75 15.42 6.49
C SER A 573 42.80 16.47 5.92
N SER A 574 41.89 16.07 5.04
CA SER A 574 40.82 16.92 4.46
C SER A 574 40.05 17.71 5.53
N ALA A 575 40.00 17.22 6.78
CA ALA A 575 39.40 17.91 7.92
C ALA A 575 40.20 19.13 8.43
N GLN A 576 41.50 19.23 8.14
CA GLN A 576 42.36 20.37 8.50
C GLN A 576 42.38 21.42 7.38
N ALA A 577 42.27 21.01 6.11
CA ALA A 577 41.99 21.91 4.99
C ALA A 577 40.60 22.57 5.12
N ALA A 578 39.61 21.86 5.67
CA ALA A 578 38.29 22.41 5.92
C ALA A 578 38.23 23.44 7.07
N MET A 579 39.23 23.49 7.96
CA MET A 579 39.38 24.61 8.92
C MET A 579 39.94 25.88 8.25
N ALA A 580 40.45 25.80 7.02
CA ALA A 580 41.03 26.93 6.27
C ALA A 580 40.04 27.63 5.32
N GLY A 581 38.74 27.31 5.39
CA GLY A 581 37.67 27.96 4.62
C GLY A 581 37.11 27.04 3.53
N TYR A 582 35.89 26.56 3.72
CA TYR A 582 35.13 25.88 2.67
C TYR A 582 35.01 26.82 1.46
N LYS A 583 35.51 26.38 0.30
CA LYS A 583 35.32 27.05 -0.98
C LYS A 583 34.64 26.09 -1.95
N ARG A 584 33.63 26.59 -2.65
CA ARG A 584 32.93 25.85 -3.70
C ARG A 584 33.91 25.44 -4.81
N LEU A 585 33.72 24.24 -5.35
CA LEU A 585 34.51 23.76 -6.50
C LEU A 585 34.07 24.48 -7.78
N PRO A 586 34.90 24.54 -8.83
CA PRO A 586 34.58 25.26 -10.07
C PRO A 586 33.23 24.87 -10.69
N LEU A 587 32.83 23.60 -10.57
CA LEU A 587 31.53 23.13 -11.06
C LEU A 587 30.37 23.53 -10.13
N GLU A 588 30.59 23.61 -8.82
CA GLU A 588 29.60 24.12 -7.86
C GLU A 588 29.40 25.64 -8.03
N GLU A 589 30.46 26.38 -8.36
CA GLU A 589 30.41 27.81 -8.71
C GLU A 589 29.67 28.02 -10.04
N LEU A 590 29.92 27.20 -11.06
CA LEU A 590 29.25 27.29 -12.37
C LEU A 590 27.74 27.02 -12.28
N LEU A 591 27.34 26.06 -11.43
CA LEU A 591 25.94 25.66 -11.27
C LEU A 591 25.19 26.49 -10.21
N ASP A 592 25.92 27.30 -9.43
CA ASP A 592 25.43 27.94 -8.21
C ASP A 592 24.73 26.98 -7.23
N VAL A 593 25.24 25.75 -7.13
CA VAL A 593 24.70 24.71 -6.25
C VAL A 593 25.84 24.11 -5.41
N PRO A 594 25.77 24.15 -4.07
CA PRO A 594 26.78 23.54 -3.20
C PRO A 594 26.57 22.02 -3.10
N ILE A 595 26.92 21.31 -4.17
CA ILE A 595 26.69 19.86 -4.36
C ILE A 595 27.26 19.03 -3.19
N ARG A 596 28.50 19.28 -2.77
CA ARG A 596 29.16 18.55 -1.66
C ARG A 596 28.47 18.79 -0.32
N ALA A 597 27.99 20.01 -0.08
CA ALA A 597 27.29 20.34 1.16
C ALA A 597 25.90 19.69 1.19
N LYS A 598 25.21 19.58 0.04
CA LYS A 598 23.88 18.97 -0.07
C LYS A 598 23.88 17.43 -0.02
N HIS A 599 25.03 16.78 -0.20
CA HIS A 599 25.13 15.32 -0.38
C HIS A 599 25.19 14.53 0.95
N ILE A 600 24.13 14.60 1.76
CA ILE A 600 23.99 13.84 3.02
C ILE A 600 23.58 12.37 2.80
N VAL A 601 22.68 12.13 1.85
CA VAL A 601 22.25 10.78 1.48
C VAL A 601 23.20 10.23 0.43
N ARG A 602 23.79 9.06 0.70
CA ARG A 602 24.81 8.47 -0.17
C ARG A 602 24.37 7.10 -0.69
N SER A 603 24.44 6.95 -1.99
CA SER A 603 24.04 5.75 -2.71
C SER A 603 25.12 4.67 -2.75
N GLY A 604 26.36 5.01 -2.38
CA GLY A 604 27.51 4.12 -2.39
C GLY A 604 28.27 4.11 -1.07
N GLY A 605 29.17 3.14 -0.95
CA GLY A 605 30.01 2.95 0.23
C GLY A 605 30.84 4.18 0.60
N MET A 606 31.67 4.02 1.64
CA MET A 606 32.44 5.02 2.38
C MET A 606 33.49 5.82 1.56
N GLY A 607 33.22 6.11 0.29
CA GLY A 607 34.06 6.88 -0.61
C GLY A 607 34.04 8.38 -0.30
N SER A 608 35.16 9.01 -0.65
CA SER A 608 35.39 10.45 -0.54
C SER A 608 34.40 11.25 -1.39
N LEU A 609 33.96 12.42 -0.88
CA LEU A 609 33.16 13.37 -1.67
C LEU A 609 33.98 14.04 -2.79
N GLU A 610 35.30 13.86 -2.79
CA GLU A 610 36.25 14.53 -3.66
C GLU A 610 37.24 13.54 -4.26
N LYS A 611 37.61 13.75 -5.51
CA LYS A 611 38.75 13.10 -6.17
C LYS A 611 39.88 14.11 -6.27
N THR A 612 41.03 13.81 -5.67
CA THR A 612 42.26 14.61 -5.83
C THR A 612 43.05 14.07 -7.02
N VAL A 613 43.23 14.88 -8.06
CA VAL A 613 44.09 14.53 -9.22
C VAL A 613 45.22 15.55 -9.27
N GLY A 614 46.42 15.14 -8.84
CA GLY A 614 47.53 16.07 -8.61
C GLY A 614 47.21 16.99 -7.42
N ASP A 615 47.37 18.31 -7.61
CA ASP A 615 47.06 19.34 -6.61
C ASP A 615 45.61 19.86 -6.69
N GLU A 616 44.81 19.40 -7.67
CA GLU A 616 43.45 19.86 -7.90
C GLU A 616 42.40 18.89 -7.33
N GLN A 617 41.35 19.46 -6.73
CA GLN A 617 40.20 18.74 -6.19
C GLN A 617 39.04 18.78 -7.18
N PHE A 618 38.47 17.62 -7.47
CA PHE A 618 37.31 17.47 -8.36
C PHE A 618 36.16 16.77 -7.65
N LEU A 619 34.93 17.07 -8.08
CA LEU A 619 33.74 16.32 -7.65
C LEU A 619 33.80 14.89 -8.15
N SER A 620 33.29 13.96 -7.35
CA SER A 620 33.11 12.59 -7.80
C SER A 620 32.04 12.55 -8.92
N PRO A 621 32.21 11.73 -9.97
CA PRO A 621 31.23 11.58 -11.06
C PRO A 621 29.79 11.35 -10.63
N VAL A 622 29.62 10.61 -9.55
CA VAL A 622 28.32 10.26 -8.97
C VAL A 622 27.53 11.49 -8.54
N GLN A 623 28.22 12.53 -8.07
CA GLN A 623 27.60 13.70 -7.47
C GLN A 623 27.04 14.64 -8.53
N TYR A 624 27.82 14.99 -9.55
CA TYR A 624 27.30 15.88 -10.60
C TYR A 624 26.26 15.16 -11.50
N LEU A 625 26.35 13.84 -11.67
CA LEU A 625 25.31 13.03 -12.34
C LEU A 625 23.96 13.07 -11.60
N SER A 626 24.00 13.03 -10.27
CA SER A 626 22.78 13.10 -9.44
C SER A 626 22.08 14.46 -9.51
N HIS A 627 22.83 15.52 -9.83
CA HIS A 627 22.33 16.87 -10.05
C HIS A 627 22.02 17.19 -11.53
N GLY A 628 22.02 16.18 -12.40
CA GLY A 628 21.56 16.33 -13.78
C GLY A 628 22.63 16.83 -14.76
N VAL A 629 23.91 16.72 -14.43
CA VAL A 629 25.03 17.10 -15.31
C VAL A 629 25.71 15.86 -15.88
N LEU A 630 25.86 15.81 -17.20
CA LEU A 630 26.57 14.77 -17.94
C LEU A 630 27.85 15.35 -18.55
N LEU A 631 28.92 14.56 -18.53
CA LEU A 631 30.17 14.87 -19.22
C LEU A 631 30.20 14.12 -20.55
N GLU A 632 30.08 14.85 -21.66
CA GLU A 632 30.08 14.30 -23.01
C GLU A 632 31.52 14.30 -23.58
N ASN A 633 32.03 13.10 -23.88
CA ASN A 633 33.36 12.86 -24.47
C ASN A 633 34.54 13.53 -23.72
N ASP A 634 34.43 13.64 -22.39
CA ASP A 634 35.39 14.35 -21.52
C ASP A 634 35.63 15.83 -21.90
N ARG A 635 34.72 16.44 -22.66
CA ARG A 635 34.94 17.77 -23.26
C ARG A 635 33.78 18.75 -23.10
N PHE A 636 32.53 18.26 -23.05
CA PHE A 636 31.35 19.12 -22.98
C PHE A 636 30.46 18.74 -21.79
N LEU A 637 29.86 19.74 -21.14
CA LEU A 637 28.83 19.52 -20.13
C LEU A 637 27.46 19.58 -20.79
N SER A 638 26.63 18.57 -20.58
CA SER A 638 25.25 18.53 -21.05
C SER A 638 24.28 18.31 -19.89
N THR A 639 23.04 18.78 -20.04
CA THR A 639 21.99 18.56 -19.05
C THR A 639 21.33 17.20 -19.32
N ARG A 640 21.22 16.37 -18.27
CA ARG A 640 20.58 15.06 -18.31
C ARG A 640 19.07 15.20 -18.57
N ARG A 641 18.50 14.28 -19.36
CA ARG A 641 17.05 14.25 -19.63
C ARG A 641 16.28 14.00 -18.33
N GLY A 642 15.23 14.79 -18.13
CA GLY A 642 14.45 14.83 -16.89
C GLY A 642 14.85 15.94 -15.92
N PHE A 643 15.93 16.68 -16.19
CA PHE A 643 16.29 17.91 -15.49
C PHE A 643 16.08 19.13 -16.40
N TYR A 644 15.61 20.24 -15.83
CA TYR A 644 15.32 21.47 -16.57
C TYR A 644 16.38 22.54 -16.26
N ARG A 645 17.01 23.08 -17.31
CA ARG A 645 17.92 24.26 -17.26
C ARG A 645 18.97 24.19 -16.14
N VAL A 646 19.68 23.07 -16.03
CA VAL A 646 20.75 22.91 -15.02
C VAL A 646 21.99 23.72 -15.38
N LEU A 647 22.31 23.80 -16.67
CA LEU A 647 23.41 24.62 -17.18
C LEU A 647 22.86 25.99 -17.64
N PRO A 648 23.58 27.10 -17.38
CA PRO A 648 23.23 28.40 -17.92
C PRO A 648 23.21 28.34 -19.45
N VAL A 649 22.21 28.96 -20.07
CA VAL A 649 22.06 29.01 -21.54
C VAL A 649 23.30 29.66 -22.14
N GLN A 650 24.02 28.92 -22.96
CA GLN A 650 25.11 29.48 -23.74
C GLN A 650 24.49 30.29 -24.88
N GLU A 651 24.42 31.62 -24.74
CA GLU A 651 24.07 32.48 -25.85
C GLU A 651 25.04 32.21 -27.00
N PHE A 652 24.50 31.73 -28.12
CA PHE A 652 25.24 31.61 -29.37
C PHE A 652 25.57 33.02 -29.85
N ILE A 653 26.82 33.44 -29.70
CA ILE A 653 27.33 34.60 -30.41
C ILE A 653 27.54 34.16 -31.87
N ASP A 654 26.76 34.76 -32.78
CA ASP A 654 26.83 34.56 -34.22
C ASP A 654 28.27 34.71 -34.74
N THR A 655 28.84 33.62 -35.26
CA THR A 655 30.09 33.64 -36.01
C THR A 655 29.82 33.92 -37.49
N SER A 656 29.42 35.15 -37.80
CA SER A 656 29.41 35.64 -39.18
C SER A 656 29.99 37.04 -39.30
N VAL A 657 31.27 37.23 -38.97
CA VAL A 657 32.05 38.38 -39.47
C VAL A 657 33.50 37.97 -39.74
N GLY A 658 33.92 38.12 -41.01
CA GLY A 658 35.24 38.70 -41.31
C GLY A 658 36.38 37.76 -41.70
N ARG A 659 36.44 37.42 -42.98
CA ARG A 659 37.57 36.81 -43.72
C ARG A 659 38.67 37.85 -44.00
N ARG A 660 39.94 37.57 -43.64
CA ARG A 660 41.27 38.04 -44.18
C ARG A 660 42.28 38.15 -43.01
N GLY A 661 43.52 37.68 -43.02
CA GLY A 661 44.36 36.97 -44.00
C GLY A 661 45.78 36.76 -43.42
N ARG A 662 46.48 35.75 -43.97
CA ARG A 662 47.94 35.57 -44.17
C ARG A 662 48.95 35.49 -42.99
N GLU A 663 49.56 34.30 -42.91
CA GLU A 663 50.99 33.92 -42.69
C GLU A 663 51.82 34.49 -41.51
N ALA A 664 52.30 33.60 -40.63
CA ALA A 664 53.74 33.35 -40.40
C ALA A 664 53.99 32.13 -39.49
N LEU A 665 55.09 31.42 -39.77
CA LEU A 665 55.54 30.14 -39.20
C LEU A 665 56.55 30.37 -38.06
N THR A 666 56.36 29.77 -36.88
CA THR A 666 57.47 29.48 -35.94
C THR A 666 57.19 28.28 -35.03
N LYS A 667 58.05 27.26 -35.20
CA LYS A 667 58.59 26.22 -34.29
C LYS A 667 57.98 25.96 -32.90
N GLU A 668 57.83 24.66 -32.62
CA GLU A 668 57.57 24.03 -31.32
C GLU A 668 58.52 24.44 -30.20
N THR A 669 58.00 24.52 -28.97
CA THR A 669 58.64 23.95 -27.77
C THR A 669 57.58 23.48 -26.77
N ASN A 670 57.78 22.26 -26.27
CA ASN A 670 57.05 21.57 -25.22
C ASN A 670 56.87 22.39 -23.93
N GLY A 671 55.70 22.25 -23.27
CA GLY A 671 55.56 22.53 -21.84
C GLY A 671 54.27 23.24 -21.41
N SER A 672 53.40 22.50 -20.71
CA SER A 672 52.21 22.92 -19.93
C SER A 672 50.91 23.28 -20.68
N PRO A 673 49.80 22.54 -20.48
CA PRO A 673 48.47 23.06 -20.77
C PRO A 673 48.09 24.04 -19.65
N LYS A 674 48.26 25.32 -19.97
CA LYS A 674 47.83 26.49 -19.20
C LYS A 674 46.36 26.37 -18.77
N ARG A 675 46.13 26.50 -17.46
CA ARG A 675 45.10 27.33 -16.79
C ARG A 675 44.08 27.95 -17.77
N ARG A 676 43.01 27.23 -18.09
CA ARG A 676 41.85 27.81 -18.80
C ARG A 676 41.02 28.60 -17.79
N ARG A 677 41.22 29.91 -17.77
CA ARG A 677 40.30 30.86 -17.14
C ARG A 677 38.95 30.76 -17.86
N TYR A 678 37.91 30.38 -17.13
CA TYR A 678 36.55 30.80 -17.48
C TYR A 678 36.41 32.25 -16.98
N THR A 679 36.67 33.22 -17.86
CA THR A 679 36.27 34.60 -17.62
C THR A 679 34.81 34.74 -18.03
N SER A 680 33.94 34.93 -17.05
CA SER A 680 32.68 35.65 -17.24
C SER A 680 33.04 37.09 -17.59
N ASN A 681 32.82 37.49 -18.84
CA ASN A 681 32.79 38.90 -19.17
C ASN A 681 31.35 39.38 -18.92
N VAL A 682 31.16 40.02 -17.78
CA VAL A 682 30.04 40.91 -17.48
C VAL A 682 30.45 42.30 -17.94
N LEU A 683 29.60 42.95 -18.74
CA LEU A 683 29.56 44.35 -19.24
C LEU A 683 29.20 44.26 -20.74
N GLU A 684 28.09 44.77 -21.26
CA GLU A 684 27.11 45.80 -20.87
C GLU A 684 25.69 45.35 -21.24
#